data_AF-A0A328D498-F1
#
_entry.id   AF-A0A328D498-F1
#
_cell.length_a   1.000
_cell.length_b   1.000
_cell.length_c   1.000
_cell.angle_alpha   90.00
_cell.angle_beta   90.00
_cell.angle_gamma   90.00
#
_symmetry.space_group_name_H-M   'P 1'
#
loop_
_entity.id
_entity.type
_entity.pdbx_description
1 polymer ?
#
loop_
_entity_poly.entity_id
_entity_poly.type
_entity_poly.pdbx_seq_one_letter_code
_entity_poly.pdbx_strand_id
1 'polypeptide(L)'
;MASELNNYYSDTEEEEDEDEDVEDDRELYNCINRGSFFSKVLWEPGGVWVQEWNRMFLLVCAAGLFVDPLFFYTLSISDNYMCLFVDGWFATTVTVLRCMTDMLHLWNMWLQFRVYPRPHVMSARHHSQRSTLHYQKLMTAAVSLLRAKRGLLFNLFVILPMPQVVLWVIVPALLKKGLITEVMTTLLIMFLIQYLPKIYHSVCHLRRMQTFSGYIFGTIWWGIALNMIAYFVASHAVGACWYLLGIQRTARCLKEECKMTNGCGARLLVSEEPIYFGTASMVKDKARLFWGGNDQTRSTCLSEDDSFHGAYKWTLQLVTNDSRLEKMLLPIFWGLMTLSTFGNLEITTDWLELVFIIIVLTSGLLLVTMLIGNIKVFLHATTSKKQAMQLKMRNVEWWMRRRRLPQEFRHRVRNYERQRWAAMRGVDECEMIQNLPEGLRRDIKYHLCLDLVRQVPLFQHMDDLVLENICDRVKSLIFTKGEIITREGNPVQRMLFIVRGHLQSSQLLREGVRSCCMLGPGNFSGDELLSWCLRRPFVERLPPSSFTLETLEATEAFGLDAHDVKYVTQHFRHTFVKEKVKRSARYYSPGWRTWGAVAIQLAWRRYKHHLTLSSLSFIRPRKPLSRCSSLGEERLRLYTALLTSPKPNQDDFDF
;
A
#
# COMPACT_ATOMS: atom_id res chain seq x y z
N MET A 1 30.74 -2.43 4.31
CA MET A 1 31.11 -3.85 4.54
C MET A 1 29.84 -4.65 4.27
N ALA A 2 29.66 -5.22 3.08
CA ALA A 2 30.29 -6.46 2.59
C ALA A 2 29.88 -7.66 3.48
N SER A 3 29.45 -8.82 2.99
CA SER A 3 29.13 -9.34 1.66
C SER A 3 28.31 -10.64 1.89
N GLU A 4 27.62 -11.10 0.84
CA GLU A 4 27.50 -12.50 0.40
C GLU A 4 27.43 -13.65 1.42
N LEU A 5 26.42 -14.53 1.31
CA LEU A 5 26.62 -15.87 0.72
C LEU A 5 25.30 -16.62 0.46
N ASN A 6 25.34 -17.37 -0.64
CA ASN A 6 24.35 -18.25 -1.25
C ASN A 6 24.10 -19.58 -0.52
N ASN A 7 22.96 -20.20 -0.88
CA ASN A 7 22.65 -21.62 -1.07
C ASN A 7 23.05 -22.69 -0.04
N TYR A 8 22.06 -23.48 0.40
CA TYR A 8 22.01 -24.94 0.18
C TYR A 8 20.67 -25.52 0.68
N TYR A 9 19.93 -26.25 -0.16
CA TYR A 9 19.43 -27.62 0.09
C TYR A 9 18.70 -28.16 -1.15
N SER A 10 19.24 -29.26 -1.68
CA SER A 10 18.64 -30.22 -2.63
C SER A 10 17.68 -31.16 -1.84
N ASP A 11 16.82 -32.04 -2.37
CA ASP A 11 16.83 -32.92 -3.53
C ASP A 11 15.43 -33.60 -3.67
N THR A 12 15.06 -34.01 -4.90
CA THR A 12 14.35 -35.24 -5.36
C THR A 12 12.97 -35.60 -4.77
N GLU A 13 11.96 -36.17 -5.44
CA GLU A 13 11.72 -36.99 -6.66
C GLU A 13 10.17 -37.10 -6.71
N GLU A 14 9.45 -36.90 -7.81
CA GLU A 14 8.93 -37.92 -8.75
C GLU A 14 7.90 -37.19 -9.64
N GLU A 15 7.95 -37.38 -10.96
CA GLU A 15 6.82 -37.70 -11.85
C GLU A 15 7.31 -37.58 -13.30
N GLU A 16 7.74 -38.72 -13.83
CA GLU A 16 7.84 -39.01 -15.26
C GLU A 16 6.42 -39.06 -15.85
N ASP A 17 6.24 -38.48 -17.03
CA ASP A 17 5.23 -38.76 -18.07
C ASP A 17 4.70 -37.45 -18.69
N GLU A 18 5.45 -36.84 -19.62
CA GLU A 18 4.89 -35.89 -20.62
C GLU A 18 5.94 -35.48 -21.70
N ASP A 19 6.75 -36.43 -22.20
CA ASP A 19 7.76 -36.17 -23.26
C ASP A 19 7.38 -36.87 -24.59
N GLU A 20 6.25 -36.51 -25.21
CA GLU A 20 6.03 -36.80 -26.65
C GLU A 20 5.37 -35.65 -27.46
N ASP A 21 4.86 -34.58 -26.83
CA ASP A 21 4.16 -33.50 -27.56
C ASP A 21 5.03 -32.25 -27.87
N VAL A 22 6.31 -32.25 -27.49
CA VAL A 22 7.18 -31.04 -27.55
C VAL A 22 7.94 -30.89 -28.89
N GLU A 23 7.99 -31.92 -29.73
CA GLU A 23 8.76 -31.87 -30.99
C GLU A 23 8.01 -31.24 -32.17
N ASP A 24 6.68 -31.32 -32.23
CA ASP A 24 5.89 -30.81 -33.37
C ASP A 24 5.65 -29.27 -33.31
N ASP A 25 5.68 -28.69 -32.10
CA ASP A 25 5.56 -27.23 -31.90
C ASP A 25 6.85 -26.46 -32.25
N ARG A 26 8.00 -27.14 -32.31
CA ARG A 26 9.30 -26.51 -32.56
C ARG A 26 9.56 -26.26 -34.05
N GLU A 27 8.96 -27.05 -34.95
CA GLU A 27 9.05 -26.83 -36.40
C GLU A 27 8.08 -25.73 -36.88
N LEU A 28 6.90 -25.57 -36.25
CA LEU A 28 5.95 -24.53 -36.63
C LEU A 28 6.39 -23.12 -36.19
N TYR A 29 7.14 -23.01 -35.09
CA TYR A 29 7.69 -21.73 -34.61
C TYR A 29 8.83 -21.18 -35.49
N ASN A 30 9.60 -22.06 -36.15
CA ASN A 30 10.75 -21.65 -36.96
C ASN A 30 10.38 -21.20 -38.39
N CYS A 31 9.16 -21.47 -38.86
CA CYS A 31 8.75 -21.15 -40.23
C CYS A 31 8.25 -19.69 -40.42
N ILE A 32 8.01 -18.93 -39.34
CA ILE A 32 7.46 -17.55 -39.38
C ILE A 32 8.55 -16.47 -39.25
N ASN A 33 9.81 -16.83 -39.04
CA ASN A 33 10.87 -15.89 -38.65
C ASN A 33 11.82 -15.43 -39.78
N ARG A 34 11.33 -15.39 -41.03
CA ARG A 34 12.02 -14.70 -42.13
C ARG A 34 11.22 -13.49 -42.59
N GLY A 35 11.29 -12.39 -41.83
CA GLY A 35 10.78 -11.09 -42.28
C GLY A 35 10.69 -10.00 -41.22
N SER A 36 11.67 -9.10 -41.20
CA SER A 36 11.69 -7.78 -40.54
C SER A 36 11.90 -7.74 -39.01
N PHE A 37 13.15 -7.44 -38.65
CA PHE A 37 13.72 -7.27 -37.29
C PHE A 37 13.12 -6.11 -36.45
N PHE A 38 12.13 -5.36 -36.97
CA PHE A 38 11.53 -4.21 -36.26
C PHE A 38 10.04 -4.36 -35.89
N SER A 39 9.40 -5.51 -36.15
CA SER A 39 7.92 -5.59 -36.08
C SER A 39 7.30 -6.34 -34.89
N LYS A 40 8.04 -7.03 -34.02
CA LYS A 40 7.43 -7.87 -32.96
C LYS A 40 8.11 -7.76 -31.59
N VAL A 41 8.00 -6.60 -30.94
CA VAL A 41 8.06 -6.54 -29.47
C VAL A 41 6.70 -6.06 -29.00
N LEU A 42 5.85 -7.03 -28.62
CA LEU A 42 4.57 -6.76 -27.99
C LEU A 42 4.84 -6.59 -26.49
N TRP A 43 4.57 -5.39 -25.97
CA TRP A 43 4.83 -5.10 -24.57
C TRP A 43 3.66 -5.61 -23.74
N GLU A 44 3.94 -6.43 -22.73
CA GLU A 44 2.91 -6.96 -21.84
C GLU A 44 2.18 -5.82 -21.10
N PRO A 45 0.84 -5.80 -21.08
CA PRO A 45 0.05 -4.77 -20.40
C PRO A 45 0.32 -4.63 -18.90
N GLY A 46 0.87 -5.68 -18.28
CA GLY A 46 1.22 -5.74 -16.86
C GLY A 46 2.67 -5.35 -16.53
N GLY A 47 3.51 -5.08 -17.53
CA GLY A 47 4.92 -4.79 -17.31
C GLY A 47 5.16 -3.56 -16.42
N VAL A 48 6.14 -3.63 -15.52
CA VAL A 48 6.52 -2.55 -14.60
C VAL A 48 6.73 -1.22 -15.34
N TRP A 49 7.37 -1.28 -16.51
CA TRP A 49 7.61 -0.12 -17.37
C TRP A 49 6.31 0.56 -17.86
N VAL A 50 5.29 -0.22 -18.24
CA VAL A 50 4.00 0.32 -18.70
C VAL A 50 3.27 1.01 -17.54
N GLN A 51 3.35 0.45 -16.33
CA GLN A 51 2.77 1.06 -15.13
C GLN A 51 3.47 2.37 -14.76
N GLU A 52 4.80 2.41 -14.80
CA GLU A 52 5.58 3.63 -14.56
C GLU A 52 5.33 4.69 -15.62
N TRP A 53 5.22 4.32 -16.88
CA TRP A 53 4.86 5.24 -17.95
C TRP A 53 3.45 5.82 -17.76
N ASN A 54 2.46 5.01 -17.39
CA ASN A 54 1.10 5.48 -17.13
C ASN A 54 1.04 6.49 -15.97
N ARG A 55 1.88 6.30 -14.95
CA ARG A 55 2.09 7.23 -13.83
C ARG A 55 2.70 8.56 -14.30
N MET A 56 3.78 8.49 -15.08
CA MET A 56 4.44 9.68 -15.63
C MET A 56 3.50 10.45 -16.57
N PHE A 57 2.74 9.74 -17.41
CA PHE A 57 1.79 10.33 -18.33
C PHE A 57 0.69 11.14 -17.62
N LEU A 58 0.30 10.74 -16.40
CA LEU A 58 -0.64 11.54 -15.61
C LEU A 58 -0.07 12.91 -15.21
N LEU A 59 1.22 12.98 -14.90
CA LEU A 59 1.91 14.26 -14.65
C LEU A 59 2.06 15.08 -15.94
N VAL A 60 2.28 14.42 -17.08
CA VAL A 60 2.27 15.06 -18.40
C VAL A 60 0.90 15.68 -18.71
N CYS A 61 -0.21 14.99 -18.41
CA CYS A 61 -1.56 15.54 -18.54
C CYS A 61 -1.74 16.79 -17.66
N ALA A 62 -1.27 16.75 -16.41
CA ALA A 62 -1.34 17.90 -15.51
C ALA A 62 -0.48 19.09 -16.01
N ALA A 63 0.72 18.81 -16.53
CA ALA A 63 1.58 19.82 -17.14
C ALA A 63 0.93 20.45 -18.39
N GLY A 64 0.28 19.65 -19.24
CA GLY A 64 -0.49 20.15 -20.38
C GLY A 64 -1.62 21.09 -19.97
N LEU A 65 -2.39 20.73 -18.94
CA LEU A 65 -3.41 21.61 -18.36
C LEU A 65 -2.82 22.87 -17.72
N PHE A 66 -1.59 22.84 -17.23
CA PHE A 66 -0.92 24.03 -16.70
C PHE A 66 -0.39 24.95 -17.82
N VAL A 67 -0.01 24.42 -18.98
CA VAL A 67 0.55 25.21 -20.09
C VAL A 67 -0.54 25.98 -20.86
N ASP A 68 -1.74 25.42 -21.04
CA ASP A 68 -2.80 26.05 -21.85
C ASP A 68 -3.21 27.46 -21.40
N PRO A 69 -3.39 27.77 -20.10
CA PRO A 69 -3.74 29.12 -19.66
C PRO A 69 -2.63 30.15 -19.89
N LEU A 70 -1.36 29.74 -20.02
CA LEU A 70 -0.24 30.64 -20.30
C LEU A 70 -0.39 31.38 -21.63
N PHE A 71 -1.16 30.85 -22.59
CA PHE A 71 -1.42 31.53 -23.85
C PHE A 71 -2.07 32.92 -23.66
N PHE A 72 -2.83 33.13 -22.58
CA PHE A 72 -3.44 34.43 -22.30
C PHE A 72 -2.44 35.48 -21.85
N TYR A 73 -1.35 35.09 -21.19
CA TYR A 73 -0.30 36.01 -20.74
C TYR A 73 0.62 36.50 -21.87
N THR A 74 0.41 36.00 -23.10
CA THR A 74 1.13 36.49 -24.28
C THR A 74 0.67 37.87 -24.73
N LEU A 75 -0.55 38.28 -24.37
CA LEU A 75 -1.09 39.59 -24.67
C LEU A 75 -0.69 40.59 -23.59
N SER A 76 -0.27 41.78 -23.99
CA SER A 76 0.04 42.88 -23.08
C SER A 76 -0.21 44.24 -23.72
N ILE A 77 -0.34 45.26 -22.89
CA ILE A 77 -0.52 46.65 -23.33
C ILE A 77 0.78 47.41 -23.05
N SER A 78 1.27 48.15 -24.03
CA SER A 78 2.46 48.98 -23.84
C SER A 78 2.11 50.23 -23.04
N ASP A 79 2.84 50.51 -21.97
CA ASP A 79 2.66 51.71 -21.15
C ASP A 79 3.00 53.01 -21.91
N ASN A 80 4.07 52.97 -22.73
CA ASN A 80 4.57 54.11 -23.48
C ASN A 80 3.65 54.52 -24.65
N TYR A 81 2.95 53.56 -25.26
CA TYR A 81 2.19 53.78 -26.50
C TYR A 81 0.70 53.43 -26.39
N MET A 82 0.23 52.99 -25.21
CA MET A 82 -1.16 52.60 -24.93
C MET A 82 -1.77 51.72 -26.03
N CYS A 83 -1.02 50.71 -26.48
CA CYS A 83 -1.40 49.83 -27.58
C CYS A 83 -1.23 48.36 -27.21
N LEU A 84 -2.10 47.52 -27.76
CA LEU A 84 -2.09 46.08 -27.55
C LEU A 84 -1.05 45.41 -28.45
N PHE A 85 -0.29 44.48 -27.88
CA PHE A 85 0.70 43.67 -28.59
C PHE A 85 0.80 42.25 -28.02
N VAL A 86 1.43 41.36 -28.80
CA VAL A 86 1.80 40.00 -28.37
C VAL A 86 3.30 39.96 -28.06
N ASP A 87 3.66 39.57 -26.83
CA ASP A 87 5.06 39.29 -26.48
C ASP A 87 5.52 38.03 -27.24
N GLY A 88 6.27 38.25 -28.32
CA GLY A 88 6.72 37.18 -29.20
C GLY A 88 7.69 36.20 -28.53
N TRP A 89 8.50 36.65 -27.56
CA TRP A 89 9.40 35.76 -26.80
C TRP A 89 8.60 34.82 -25.89
N PHE A 90 7.61 35.38 -25.19
CA PHE A 90 6.74 34.58 -24.34
C PHE A 90 5.84 33.65 -25.17
N ALA A 91 5.28 34.12 -26.28
CA ALA A 91 4.54 33.31 -27.25
C ALA A 91 5.37 32.13 -27.79
N THR A 92 6.64 32.36 -28.15
CA THR A 92 7.57 31.30 -28.58
C THR A 92 7.77 30.28 -27.47
N THR A 93 8.00 30.74 -26.24
CA THR A 93 8.23 29.85 -25.08
C THR A 93 7.01 28.96 -24.79
N VAL A 94 5.81 29.55 -24.73
CA VAL A 94 4.58 28.81 -24.45
C VAL A 94 4.26 27.82 -25.59
N THR A 95 4.51 28.19 -26.85
CA THR A 95 4.30 27.27 -27.98
C THR A 95 5.29 26.11 -27.98
N VAL A 96 6.55 26.31 -27.61
CA VAL A 96 7.52 25.23 -27.41
C VAL A 96 7.07 24.28 -26.31
N LEU A 97 6.69 24.80 -25.14
CA LEU A 97 6.19 23.99 -24.02
C LEU A 97 4.95 23.17 -24.43
N ARG A 98 4.03 23.80 -25.15
CA ARG A 98 2.83 23.14 -25.66
C ARG A 98 3.19 22.01 -26.64
N CYS A 99 4.07 22.26 -27.60
CA CYS A 99 4.54 21.23 -28.54
C CYS A 99 5.22 20.05 -27.85
N MET A 100 6.01 20.30 -26.79
CA MET A 100 6.61 19.24 -25.98
C MET A 100 5.54 18.35 -25.32
N THR A 101 4.49 18.95 -24.74
CA THR A 101 3.39 18.18 -24.15
C THR A 101 2.62 17.38 -25.20
N ASP A 102 2.38 17.94 -26.39
CA ASP A 102 1.71 17.25 -27.50
C ASP A 102 2.52 16.04 -28.00
N MET A 103 3.84 16.18 -28.12
CA MET A 103 4.73 15.07 -28.48
C MET A 103 4.65 13.92 -27.48
N LEU A 104 4.60 14.20 -26.18
CA LEU A 104 4.44 13.17 -25.15
C LEU A 104 3.06 12.49 -25.20
N HIS A 105 2.01 13.22 -25.58
CA HIS A 105 0.68 12.64 -25.82
C HIS A 105 0.67 11.74 -27.07
N LEU A 106 1.32 12.14 -28.16
CA LEU A 106 1.49 11.31 -29.35
C LEU A 106 2.29 10.05 -29.04
N TRP A 107 3.36 10.18 -28.26
CA TRP A 107 4.16 9.05 -27.80
C TRP A 107 3.32 8.08 -26.96
N ASN A 108 2.52 8.58 -26.01
CA ASN A 108 1.62 7.76 -25.22
C ASN A 108 0.56 7.06 -26.09
N MET A 109 -0.01 7.76 -27.09
CA MET A 109 -0.96 7.16 -28.04
C MET A 109 -0.30 6.03 -28.85
N TRP A 110 0.94 6.25 -29.30
CA TRP A 110 1.73 5.24 -30.00
C TRP A 110 2.02 4.02 -29.12
N LEU A 111 2.39 4.22 -27.85
CA LEU A 111 2.59 3.15 -26.88
C LEU A 111 1.30 2.36 -26.63
N GLN A 112 0.16 3.02 -26.47
CA GLN A 112 -1.12 2.33 -26.29
C GLN A 112 -1.48 1.46 -27.50
N PHE A 113 -1.14 1.89 -28.72
CA PHE A 113 -1.32 1.09 -29.93
C PHE A 113 -0.40 -0.14 -29.97
N ARG A 114 0.80 -0.05 -29.40
CA ARG A 114 1.78 -1.16 -29.33
C ARG A 114 1.51 -2.16 -28.19
N VAL A 115 1.04 -1.68 -27.04
CA VAL A 115 0.77 -2.49 -25.82
C VAL A 115 -0.58 -3.21 -25.92
N TYR A 116 -1.60 -2.58 -26.51
CA TYR A 116 -2.91 -3.18 -26.72
C TYR A 116 -3.14 -3.41 -28.22
N PRO A 117 -2.54 -4.46 -28.82
CA PRO A 117 -2.99 -4.85 -30.13
C PRO A 117 -4.49 -5.17 -30.01
N ARG A 118 -5.28 -4.64 -30.95
CA ARG A 118 -6.68 -5.08 -31.12
C ARG A 118 -6.69 -6.61 -31.06
N PRO A 119 -7.68 -7.26 -30.42
CA PRO A 119 -7.81 -8.70 -30.52
C PRO A 119 -7.84 -9.05 -32.00
N HIS A 120 -6.74 -9.62 -32.50
CA HIS A 120 -6.74 -10.27 -33.79
C HIS A 120 -7.75 -11.40 -33.64
N VAL A 121 -8.77 -11.38 -34.49
CA VAL A 121 -9.68 -12.50 -34.65
C VAL A 121 -8.82 -13.64 -35.20
N MET A 122 -8.16 -14.37 -34.32
CA MET A 122 -7.51 -15.62 -34.67
C MET A 122 -8.62 -16.65 -34.86
N SER A 123 -8.80 -17.00 -36.12
CA SER A 123 -9.71 -18.01 -36.61
C SER A 123 -9.39 -19.36 -35.96
N ALA A 124 -10.11 -19.73 -34.91
CA ALA A 124 -10.19 -21.11 -34.47
C ALA A 124 -11.35 -21.78 -35.23
N ARG A 125 -11.02 -22.41 -36.36
CA ARG A 125 -11.82 -23.50 -36.93
C ARG A 125 -11.86 -24.60 -35.86
N HIS A 126 -13.01 -24.84 -35.26
CA HIS A 126 -13.54 -26.18 -34.97
C HIS A 126 -15.02 -26.08 -34.54
N HIS A 127 -15.71 -27.20 -34.71
CA HIS A 127 -17.10 -27.34 -35.13
C HIS A 127 -18.20 -27.00 -34.10
N SER A 128 -19.38 -26.65 -34.65
CA SER A 128 -20.72 -26.97 -34.14
C SER A 128 -21.28 -26.23 -32.91
N GLN A 129 -21.78 -24.99 -33.13
CA GLN A 129 -23.09 -24.50 -32.62
C GLN A 129 -23.34 -23.08 -33.17
N ARG A 130 -24.20 -22.94 -34.19
CA ARG A 130 -24.25 -21.71 -35.01
C ARG A 130 -25.68 -21.30 -35.38
N SER A 131 -26.19 -20.26 -34.70
CA SER A 131 -27.02 -19.22 -35.32
C SER A 131 -27.20 -17.98 -34.42
N THR A 132 -27.33 -18.12 -33.11
CA THR A 132 -27.57 -16.98 -32.18
C THR A 132 -26.30 -16.35 -31.59
N LEU A 133 -25.24 -17.14 -31.33
CA LEU A 133 -23.97 -16.63 -30.77
C LEU A 133 -23.16 -15.78 -31.76
N HIS A 134 -23.39 -15.96 -33.07
CA HIS A 134 -22.63 -15.28 -34.12
C HIS A 134 -23.00 -13.80 -34.24
N TYR A 135 -24.29 -13.45 -34.08
CA TYR A 135 -24.78 -12.07 -34.13
C TYR A 135 -24.36 -11.27 -32.89
N GLN A 136 -24.38 -11.89 -31.71
CA GLN A 136 -23.89 -11.31 -30.45
C GLN A 136 -22.38 -11.01 -30.51
N LYS A 137 -21.58 -11.94 -31.06
CA LYS A 137 -20.13 -11.76 -31.27
C LYS A 137 -19.79 -10.69 -32.32
N LEU A 138 -20.57 -10.60 -33.40
CA LEU A 138 -20.38 -9.55 -34.41
C LEU A 138 -20.75 -8.17 -33.87
N MET A 139 -21.84 -8.07 -33.10
CA MET A 139 -22.26 -6.81 -32.45
C MET A 139 -21.26 -6.36 -31.39
N THR A 140 -20.77 -7.26 -30.54
CA THR A 140 -19.75 -6.93 -29.53
C THR A 140 -18.41 -6.53 -30.16
N ALA A 141 -18.01 -7.17 -31.28
CA ALA A 141 -16.83 -6.77 -32.05
C ALA A 141 -17.02 -5.43 -32.79
N ALA A 142 -18.21 -5.17 -33.34
CA ALA A 142 -18.53 -3.89 -33.98
C ALA A 142 -18.56 -2.74 -32.96
N VAL A 143 -19.16 -2.97 -31.78
CA VAL A 143 -19.21 -2.02 -30.66
C VAL A 143 -17.82 -1.77 -30.09
N SER A 144 -16.98 -2.80 -29.92
CA SER A 144 -15.60 -2.62 -29.44
C SER A 144 -14.73 -1.87 -30.46
N LEU A 145 -14.89 -2.13 -31.76
CA LEU A 145 -14.21 -1.40 -32.82
C LEU A 145 -14.68 0.06 -32.93
N LEU A 146 -15.98 0.32 -32.77
CA LEU A 146 -16.55 1.67 -32.71
C LEU A 146 -16.06 2.44 -31.47
N ARG A 147 -16.00 1.78 -30.30
CA ARG A 147 -15.50 2.38 -29.06
C ARG A 147 -14.01 2.71 -29.14
N ALA A 148 -13.23 1.83 -29.76
CA ALA A 148 -11.81 2.05 -30.05
C ALA A 148 -11.60 3.20 -31.05
N LYS A 149 -12.41 3.29 -32.12
CA LYS A 149 -12.36 4.41 -33.07
C LYS A 149 -12.78 5.74 -32.43
N ARG A 150 -13.84 5.76 -31.62
CA ARG A 150 -14.28 6.97 -30.90
C ARG A 150 -13.25 7.45 -29.88
N GLY A 151 -12.60 6.53 -29.15
CA GLY A 151 -11.49 6.87 -28.25
C GLY A 151 -10.28 7.46 -28.98
N LEU A 152 -9.91 6.89 -30.12
CA LEU A 152 -8.81 7.40 -30.95
C LEU A 152 -9.09 8.81 -31.49
N LEU A 153 -10.31 9.06 -31.99
CA LEU A 153 -10.70 10.38 -32.48
C LEU A 153 -10.69 11.44 -31.37
N PHE A 154 -11.14 11.07 -30.17
CA PHE A 154 -11.10 11.97 -29.02
C PHE A 154 -9.66 12.29 -28.59
N ASN A 155 -8.78 11.28 -28.56
CA ASN A 155 -7.36 11.48 -28.24
C ASN A 155 -6.68 12.38 -29.30
N LEU A 156 -7.00 12.22 -30.57
CA LEU A 156 -6.49 13.08 -31.65
C LEU A 156 -6.96 14.53 -31.50
N PHE A 157 -8.23 14.74 -31.14
CA PHE A 157 -8.79 16.07 -30.93
C PHE A 157 -8.08 16.82 -29.78
N VAL A 158 -7.78 16.13 -28.67
CA VAL A 158 -7.09 16.68 -27.51
C VAL A 158 -5.68 17.20 -27.84
N ILE A 159 -5.02 16.59 -28.82
CA ILE A 159 -3.63 16.90 -29.23
C ILE A 159 -3.59 18.01 -30.30
N LEU A 160 -4.72 18.40 -30.89
CA LEU A 160 -4.75 19.35 -31.99
C LEU A 160 -4.09 20.70 -31.60
N PRO A 161 -3.18 21.26 -32.41
CA PRO A 161 -2.46 22.49 -32.08
C PRO A 161 -3.29 23.76 -32.37
N MET A 162 -4.55 23.80 -31.96
CA MET A 162 -5.43 24.96 -32.14
C MET A 162 -4.86 26.24 -31.48
N PRO A 163 -4.26 26.21 -30.27
CA PRO A 163 -3.76 27.42 -29.63
C PRO A 163 -2.58 28.03 -30.36
N GLN A 164 -1.72 27.18 -30.95
CA GLN A 164 -0.62 27.63 -31.80
C GLN A 164 -1.16 28.31 -33.06
N VAL A 165 -2.17 27.72 -33.74
CA VAL A 165 -2.78 28.32 -34.94
C VAL A 165 -3.47 29.65 -34.61
N VAL A 166 -4.24 29.69 -33.52
CA VAL A 166 -4.93 30.91 -33.09
C VAL A 166 -3.91 32.00 -32.77
N LEU A 167 -2.88 31.71 -31.96
CA LEU A 167 -1.88 32.69 -31.53
C LEU A 167 -1.04 33.26 -32.69
N TRP A 168 -0.58 32.42 -33.62
CA TRP A 168 0.36 32.84 -34.66
C TRP A 168 -0.31 33.29 -35.98
N VAL A 169 -1.55 32.86 -36.24
CA VAL A 169 -2.25 33.17 -37.50
C VAL A 169 -3.45 34.08 -37.27
N ILE A 170 -4.36 33.68 -36.38
CA ILE A 170 -5.67 34.35 -36.24
C ILE A 170 -5.54 35.65 -35.44
N VAL A 171 -4.87 35.62 -34.29
CA VAL A 171 -4.68 36.81 -33.43
C VAL A 171 -3.97 37.93 -34.19
N PRO A 172 -2.85 37.73 -34.89
CA PRO A 172 -2.20 38.79 -35.65
C PRO A 172 -3.08 39.32 -36.80
N ALA A 173 -3.86 38.45 -37.46
CA ALA A 173 -4.78 38.86 -38.52
C ALA A 173 -5.94 39.74 -37.99
N LEU A 174 -6.47 39.43 -36.81
CA LEU A 174 -7.51 40.23 -36.14
C LEU A 174 -6.95 41.54 -35.59
N LEU A 175 -5.75 41.52 -35.01
CA LEU A 175 -5.04 42.70 -34.53
C LEU A 175 -4.77 43.69 -35.68
N LYS A 176 -4.29 43.22 -36.85
CA LYS A 176 -4.11 44.06 -38.05
C LYS A 176 -5.40 44.73 -38.54
N LYS A 177 -6.55 44.12 -38.28
CA LYS A 177 -7.88 44.67 -38.59
C LYS A 177 -8.42 45.61 -37.50
N GLY A 178 -7.73 45.76 -36.37
CA GLY A 178 -8.18 46.56 -35.23
C GLY A 178 -9.35 45.95 -34.44
N LEU A 179 -9.60 44.64 -34.60
CA LEU A 179 -10.71 43.92 -33.98
C LEU A 179 -10.32 43.34 -32.61
N ILE A 180 -9.97 44.22 -31.66
CA ILE A 180 -9.40 43.83 -30.36
C ILE A 180 -10.37 42.98 -29.51
N THR A 181 -11.67 43.28 -29.56
CA THR A 181 -12.69 42.49 -28.84
C THR A 181 -12.82 41.07 -29.39
N GLU A 182 -12.68 40.90 -30.70
CA GLU A 182 -12.72 39.59 -31.36
C GLU A 182 -11.50 38.73 -31.02
N VAL A 183 -10.36 39.35 -30.74
CA VAL A 183 -9.15 38.64 -30.28
C VAL A 183 -9.43 37.95 -28.94
N MET A 184 -10.01 38.67 -27.98
CA MET A 184 -10.28 38.16 -26.64
C MET A 184 -11.33 37.04 -26.67
N THR A 185 -12.42 37.23 -27.42
CA THR A 185 -13.47 36.20 -27.58
C THR A 185 -12.93 34.96 -28.28
N THR A 186 -12.11 35.11 -29.32
CA THR A 186 -11.47 33.99 -30.03
C THR A 186 -10.57 33.18 -29.11
N LEU A 187 -9.76 33.84 -28.28
CA LEU A 187 -8.88 33.18 -27.30
C LEU A 187 -9.68 32.44 -26.23
N LEU A 188 -10.75 33.04 -25.70
CA LEU A 188 -11.60 32.39 -24.69
C LEU A 188 -12.33 31.16 -25.26
N ILE A 189 -12.90 31.26 -26.47
CA ILE A 189 -13.59 30.16 -27.15
C ILE A 189 -12.61 29.01 -27.43
N MET A 190 -11.43 29.33 -27.98
CA MET A 190 -10.37 28.36 -28.20
C MET A 190 -9.98 27.64 -26.91
N PHE A 191 -9.78 28.39 -25.82
CA PHE A 191 -9.45 27.82 -24.53
C PHE A 191 -10.55 26.87 -24.05
N LEU A 192 -11.82 27.26 -24.07
CA LEU A 192 -12.92 26.39 -23.64
C LEU A 192 -13.03 25.10 -24.48
N ILE A 193 -12.94 25.22 -25.81
CA ILE A 193 -13.07 24.09 -26.75
C ILE A 193 -11.94 23.07 -26.56
N GLN A 194 -10.74 23.50 -26.17
CA GLN A 194 -9.60 22.61 -25.99
C GLN A 194 -9.41 22.13 -24.54
N TYR A 195 -9.58 23.04 -23.59
CA TYR A 195 -9.25 22.81 -22.19
C TYR A 195 -10.23 21.83 -21.54
N LEU A 196 -11.54 21.96 -21.81
CA LEU A 196 -12.55 21.07 -21.24
C LEU A 196 -12.36 19.60 -21.68
N PRO A 197 -12.13 19.29 -22.97
CA PRO A 197 -11.79 17.92 -23.39
C PRO A 197 -10.49 17.39 -22.77
N LYS A 198 -9.46 18.23 -22.58
CA LYS A 198 -8.23 17.83 -21.89
C LYS A 198 -8.47 17.47 -20.42
N ILE A 199 -9.29 18.25 -19.70
CA ILE A 199 -9.70 17.91 -18.33
C ILE A 199 -10.40 16.55 -18.32
N TYR A 200 -11.38 16.36 -19.21
CA TYR A 200 -12.10 15.10 -19.30
C TYR A 200 -11.16 13.92 -19.58
N HIS A 201 -10.23 14.07 -20.53
CA HIS A 201 -9.21 13.07 -20.85
C HIS A 201 -8.36 12.72 -19.63
N SER A 202 -7.85 13.72 -18.90
CA SER A 202 -7.03 13.54 -17.69
C SER A 202 -7.81 12.81 -16.58
N VAL A 203 -9.06 13.18 -16.33
CA VAL A 203 -9.92 12.53 -15.32
C VAL A 203 -10.24 11.09 -15.70
N CYS A 204 -10.53 10.81 -16.98
CA CYS A 204 -10.74 9.45 -17.47
C CYS A 204 -9.49 8.58 -17.28
N HIS A 205 -8.31 9.11 -17.60
CA HIS A 205 -7.04 8.40 -17.39
C HIS A 205 -6.78 8.12 -15.91
N LEU A 206 -7.00 9.10 -15.03
CA LEU A 206 -6.89 8.95 -13.57
C LEU A 206 -7.80 7.85 -13.03
N ARG A 207 -9.09 7.84 -13.43
CA ARG A 207 -10.06 6.81 -12.98
C ARG A 207 -9.69 5.41 -13.44
N ARG A 208 -9.14 5.27 -14.66
CA ARG A 208 -8.67 3.98 -15.17
C ARG A 208 -7.51 3.42 -14.35
N MET A 209 -6.66 4.28 -13.77
CA MET A 209 -5.55 3.84 -12.93
C MET A 209 -5.98 3.48 -11.49
N GLN A 210 -7.03 4.10 -10.96
CA GLN A 210 -7.49 3.86 -9.58
C GLN A 210 -8.02 2.43 -9.36
N THR A 211 -8.57 1.79 -10.40
CA THR A 211 -9.23 0.48 -10.31
C THR A 211 -8.28 -0.70 -10.06
N PHE A 212 -6.97 -0.54 -10.26
CA PHE A 212 -6.00 -1.65 -10.19
C PHE A 212 -5.13 -1.68 -8.94
N SER A 213 -5.10 -0.63 -8.11
CA SER A 213 -4.19 -0.61 -6.93
C SER A 213 -4.65 0.22 -5.74
N GLY A 214 -5.66 1.10 -5.87
CA GLY A 214 -6.00 2.09 -4.83
C GLY A 214 -4.89 3.14 -4.57
N TYR A 215 -3.61 2.79 -4.76
CA TYR A 215 -2.43 3.64 -4.65
C TYR A 215 -1.75 3.81 -6.00
N ILE A 216 -1.92 4.97 -6.63
CA ILE A 216 -1.48 5.22 -8.02
C ILE A 216 0.05 5.18 -8.17
N PHE A 217 0.79 5.67 -7.16
CA PHE A 217 2.24 5.80 -7.18
C PHE A 217 2.93 5.01 -6.05
N GLY A 218 2.26 4.01 -5.48
CA GLY A 218 2.79 3.18 -4.40
C GLY A 218 2.91 3.86 -3.03
N THR A 219 2.90 5.20 -2.96
CA THR A 219 2.82 5.93 -1.69
C THR A 219 1.44 6.55 -1.50
N ILE A 220 1.02 6.58 -0.24
CA ILE A 220 -0.28 7.11 0.17
C ILE A 220 -0.31 8.62 -0.16
N TRP A 221 0.77 9.36 0.12
CA TRP A 221 0.90 10.82 -0.07
C TRP A 221 0.57 11.38 -1.46
N TRP A 222 0.76 10.58 -2.52
CA TRP A 222 0.43 11.03 -3.88
C TRP A 222 -1.05 11.37 -4.07
N GLY A 223 -1.96 10.77 -3.29
CA GLY A 223 -3.37 11.15 -3.29
C GLY A 223 -3.58 12.62 -2.91
N ILE A 224 -2.89 13.13 -1.89
CA ILE A 224 -2.94 14.55 -1.52
C ILE A 224 -2.30 15.41 -2.62
N ALA A 225 -1.11 15.02 -3.08
CA ALA A 225 -0.38 15.79 -4.08
C ALA A 225 -1.20 16.00 -5.36
N LEU A 226 -1.88 14.96 -5.86
CA LEU A 226 -2.74 15.06 -7.05
C LEU A 226 -3.95 15.97 -6.84
N ASN A 227 -4.59 15.93 -5.65
CA ASN A 227 -5.67 16.87 -5.33
C ASN A 227 -5.16 18.32 -5.27
N MET A 228 -3.96 18.54 -4.71
CA MET A 228 -3.34 19.87 -4.69
C MET A 228 -3.00 20.35 -6.10
N ILE A 229 -2.37 19.50 -6.93
CA ILE A 229 -2.06 19.83 -8.33
C ILE A 229 -3.33 20.21 -9.09
N ALA A 230 -4.42 19.43 -8.95
CA ALA A 230 -5.70 19.75 -9.59
C ALA A 230 -6.26 21.11 -9.12
N TYR A 231 -6.13 21.42 -7.83
CA TYR A 231 -6.52 22.72 -7.27
C TYR A 231 -5.69 23.87 -7.85
N PHE A 232 -4.36 23.74 -7.89
CA PHE A 232 -3.47 24.73 -8.49
C PHE A 232 -3.74 24.95 -9.98
N VAL A 233 -4.00 23.88 -10.74
CA VAL A 233 -4.36 23.96 -12.17
C VAL A 233 -5.69 24.69 -12.35
N ALA A 234 -6.70 24.43 -11.51
CA ALA A 234 -7.97 25.15 -11.55
C ALA A 234 -7.79 26.65 -11.21
N SER A 235 -7.03 26.97 -10.17
CA SER A 235 -6.69 28.35 -9.81
C SER A 235 -5.94 29.07 -10.92
N HIS A 236 -4.99 28.39 -11.58
CA HIS A 236 -4.25 28.98 -12.69
C HIS A 236 -5.18 29.29 -13.87
N ALA A 237 -6.06 28.36 -14.25
CA ALA A 237 -7.01 28.58 -15.34
C ALA A 237 -7.97 29.75 -15.06
N VAL A 238 -8.52 29.82 -13.84
CA VAL A 238 -9.39 30.92 -13.41
C VAL A 238 -8.65 32.25 -13.40
N GLY A 239 -7.42 32.27 -12.87
CA GLY A 239 -6.54 33.45 -12.88
C GLY A 239 -6.21 33.95 -14.29
N ALA A 240 -5.94 33.02 -15.21
CA ALA A 240 -5.66 33.39 -16.60
C ALA A 240 -6.89 33.99 -17.29
N CYS A 241 -8.08 33.43 -17.08
CA CYS A 241 -9.33 34.02 -17.57
C CYS A 241 -9.55 35.43 -16.99
N TRP A 242 -9.28 35.62 -15.71
CA TRP A 242 -9.34 36.94 -15.06
C TRP A 242 -8.36 37.94 -15.69
N TYR A 243 -7.11 37.52 -15.96
CA TYR A 243 -6.14 38.35 -16.66
C TYR A 243 -6.61 38.78 -18.05
N LEU A 244 -7.13 37.84 -18.85
CA LEU A 244 -7.63 38.12 -20.20
C LEU A 244 -8.83 39.09 -20.17
N LEU A 245 -9.76 38.91 -19.22
CA LEU A 245 -10.89 39.82 -19.04
C LEU A 245 -10.44 41.21 -18.56
N GLY A 246 -9.39 41.28 -17.74
CA GLY A 246 -8.73 42.54 -17.37
C GLY A 246 -8.18 43.29 -18.59
N ILE A 247 -7.44 42.60 -19.47
CA ILE A 247 -7.00 43.19 -20.74
C ILE A 247 -8.19 43.64 -21.58
N GLN A 248 -9.24 42.84 -21.67
CA GLN A 248 -10.45 43.20 -22.42
C GLN A 248 -11.10 44.48 -21.87
N ARG A 249 -11.12 44.65 -20.55
CA ARG A 249 -11.64 45.85 -19.87
C ARG A 249 -10.80 47.09 -20.22
N THR A 250 -9.48 47.00 -20.06
CA THR A 250 -8.56 48.10 -20.39
C THR A 250 -8.60 48.45 -21.87
N ALA A 251 -8.62 47.45 -22.76
CA ALA A 251 -8.72 47.67 -24.20
C ALA A 251 -10.06 48.31 -24.62
N ARG A 252 -11.17 48.00 -23.91
CA ARG A 252 -12.47 48.64 -24.12
C ARG A 252 -12.42 50.11 -23.72
N CYS A 253 -11.80 50.43 -22.57
CA CYS A 253 -11.57 51.81 -22.12
C CYS A 253 -10.76 52.61 -23.15
N LEU A 254 -9.61 52.09 -23.58
CA LEU A 254 -8.77 52.75 -24.59
C LEU A 254 -9.51 52.95 -25.92
N LYS A 255 -10.38 52.02 -26.30
CA LYS A 255 -11.22 52.13 -27.49
C LYS A 255 -12.28 53.23 -27.36
N GLU A 256 -12.85 53.43 -26.18
CA GLU A 256 -13.84 54.49 -25.91
C GLU A 256 -13.17 55.87 -25.93
N GLU A 257 -12.04 56.04 -25.24
CA GLU A 257 -11.25 57.28 -25.25
C GLU A 257 -10.71 57.62 -26.64
N CYS A 258 -10.32 56.61 -27.43
CA CYS A 258 -9.91 56.80 -28.82
C CYS A 258 -11.05 57.34 -29.69
N LYS A 259 -12.31 56.93 -29.48
CA LYS A 259 -13.45 57.49 -30.24
C LYS A 259 -13.66 58.98 -29.96
N MET A 260 -13.30 59.44 -28.76
CA MET A 260 -13.43 60.83 -28.33
C MET A 260 -12.24 61.69 -28.79
N THR A 261 -11.13 61.07 -29.16
CA THR A 261 -9.89 61.75 -29.55
C THR A 261 -9.82 61.96 -31.07
N ASN A 262 -9.73 63.22 -31.50
CA ASN A 262 -9.61 63.57 -32.93
C ASN A 262 -8.35 62.96 -33.55
N GLY A 263 -8.51 62.25 -34.67
CA GLY A 263 -7.41 61.59 -35.37
C GLY A 263 -7.01 60.22 -34.81
N CYS A 264 -7.70 59.71 -33.78
CA CYS A 264 -7.47 58.36 -33.30
C CYS A 264 -8.21 57.32 -34.14
N GLY A 265 -7.48 56.33 -34.65
CA GLY A 265 -8.01 55.22 -35.44
C GLY A 265 -7.69 53.87 -34.80
N ALA A 266 -8.43 52.82 -35.18
CA ALA A 266 -8.25 51.47 -34.61
C ALA A 266 -6.82 50.90 -34.76
N ARG A 267 -6.03 51.42 -35.71
CA ARG A 267 -4.61 51.07 -35.93
C ARG A 267 -3.65 51.66 -34.88
N LEU A 268 -4.07 52.65 -34.10
CA LEU A 268 -3.27 53.23 -33.00
C LEU A 268 -3.39 52.42 -31.71
N LEU A 269 -4.53 51.74 -31.52
CA LEU A 269 -4.79 50.85 -30.37
C LEU A 269 -4.04 49.52 -30.46
N VAL A 270 -3.39 49.23 -31.60
CA VAL A 270 -2.65 47.99 -31.86
C VAL A 270 -1.25 48.34 -32.33
N SER A 271 -0.25 47.56 -31.93
CA SER A 271 1.13 47.71 -32.40
C SER A 271 1.28 47.52 -33.93
N GLU A 272 2.34 48.10 -34.52
CA GLU A 272 2.58 48.07 -35.98
C GLU A 272 3.04 46.67 -36.39
N GLU A 273 3.94 46.13 -35.57
CA GLU A 273 4.26 44.72 -35.54
C GLU A 273 3.49 44.10 -34.36
N PRO A 274 2.38 43.37 -34.62
CA PRO A 274 1.55 42.82 -33.55
C PRO A 274 2.26 41.73 -32.74
N ILE A 275 3.36 41.18 -33.26
CA ILE A 275 4.22 40.19 -32.59
C ILE A 275 5.64 40.78 -32.58
N TYR A 276 6.31 40.77 -31.42
CA TYR A 276 7.66 41.32 -31.18
C TYR A 276 7.74 42.86 -31.10
N PHE A 277 6.94 43.44 -30.22
CA PHE A 277 7.03 44.87 -29.92
C PHE A 277 8.37 45.23 -29.24
N GLY A 278 9.04 46.30 -29.71
CA GLY A 278 10.24 46.87 -29.08
C GLY A 278 11.60 46.29 -29.52
N THR A 279 11.65 45.43 -30.55
CA THR A 279 12.93 44.99 -31.14
C THR A 279 13.54 46.10 -32.01
N ALA A 280 14.22 47.06 -31.37
CA ALA A 280 15.15 48.02 -31.96
C ALA A 280 14.67 48.92 -33.13
N SER A 281 13.38 48.97 -33.47
CA SER A 281 12.83 49.98 -34.38
C SER A 281 12.24 51.14 -33.57
N MET A 282 12.84 52.33 -33.68
CA MET A 282 12.22 53.54 -33.14
C MET A 282 10.86 53.73 -33.83
N VAL A 283 9.78 53.79 -33.05
CA VAL A 283 8.44 54.12 -33.57
C VAL A 283 8.52 55.53 -34.16
N LYS A 284 8.47 55.64 -35.50
CA LYS A 284 8.55 56.91 -36.23
C LYS A 284 7.19 57.58 -36.44
N ASP A 285 6.10 56.89 -36.12
CA ASP A 285 4.74 57.39 -36.31
C ASP A 285 4.38 58.45 -35.26
N LYS A 286 4.29 59.70 -35.71
CA LYS A 286 3.94 60.85 -34.87
C LYS A 286 2.55 60.72 -34.23
N ALA A 287 1.60 60.08 -34.89
CA ALA A 287 0.25 59.91 -34.35
C ALA A 287 0.25 58.98 -33.14
N ARG A 288 1.10 57.95 -33.13
CA ARG A 288 1.26 57.02 -32.00
C ARG A 288 1.98 57.61 -30.81
N LEU A 289 2.99 58.44 -31.05
CA LEU A 289 3.65 59.20 -30.00
C LEU A 289 2.69 60.21 -29.36
N PHE A 290 1.84 60.86 -30.15
CA PHE A 290 0.79 61.75 -29.65
C PHE A 290 -0.26 60.99 -28.82
N TRP A 291 -0.73 59.83 -29.30
CA TRP A 291 -1.64 58.97 -28.54
C TRP A 291 -1.02 58.51 -27.23
N GLY A 292 0.20 57.97 -27.25
CA GLY A 292 0.92 57.51 -26.06
C GLY A 292 1.23 58.63 -25.05
N GLY A 293 1.26 59.89 -25.49
CA GLY A 293 1.45 61.06 -24.63
C GLY A 293 0.16 61.65 -24.04
N ASN A 294 -1.01 61.04 -24.26
CA ASN A 294 -2.28 61.56 -23.74
C ASN A 294 -2.46 61.20 -22.25
N ASP A 295 -2.08 62.13 -21.37
CA ASP A 295 -2.13 61.94 -19.92
C ASP A 295 -3.55 61.71 -19.38
N GLN A 296 -4.57 62.34 -19.99
CA GLN A 296 -5.97 62.16 -19.59
C GLN A 296 -6.43 60.71 -19.81
N THR A 297 -6.16 60.14 -20.98
CA THR A 297 -6.50 58.75 -21.30
C THR A 297 -5.70 57.77 -20.43
N ARG A 298 -4.42 58.08 -20.14
CA ARG A 298 -3.60 57.29 -19.22
C ARG A 298 -4.17 57.29 -17.81
N SER A 299 -4.58 58.43 -17.26
CA SER A 299 -5.21 58.47 -15.94
C SER A 299 -6.53 57.70 -15.92
N THR A 300 -7.37 57.84 -16.94
CA THR A 300 -8.69 57.20 -16.93
C THR A 300 -8.62 55.67 -17.14
N CYS A 301 -7.75 55.20 -18.03
CA CYS A 301 -7.71 53.79 -18.42
C CYS A 301 -6.57 52.97 -17.80
N LEU A 302 -5.50 53.61 -17.33
CA LEU A 302 -4.27 52.96 -16.84
C LEU A 302 -3.88 53.35 -15.41
N SER A 303 -4.62 54.23 -14.73
CA SER A 303 -4.38 54.56 -13.32
C SER A 303 -5.44 53.98 -12.36
N GLU A 304 -5.11 53.94 -11.06
CA GLU A 304 -5.90 53.34 -9.97
C GLU A 304 -7.13 54.17 -9.54
N ASP A 305 -7.86 54.81 -10.46
CA ASP A 305 -9.13 55.45 -10.09
C ASP A 305 -10.23 54.38 -9.89
N ASP A 306 -10.75 54.29 -8.66
CA ASP A 306 -11.55 53.18 -8.10
C ASP A 306 -12.86 52.85 -8.85
N SER A 307 -13.36 53.72 -9.74
CA SER A 307 -14.73 53.61 -10.23
C SER A 307 -14.93 52.74 -11.49
N PHE A 308 -13.92 52.57 -12.35
CA PHE A 308 -14.12 51.97 -13.68
C PHE A 308 -13.73 50.48 -13.79
N HIS A 309 -12.74 50.04 -12.99
CA HIS A 309 -12.08 48.74 -13.17
C HIS A 309 -12.54 47.64 -12.19
N GLY A 310 -13.18 47.98 -11.06
CA GLY A 310 -13.76 47.03 -10.10
C GLY A 310 -12.87 45.82 -9.80
N ALA A 311 -13.41 44.59 -9.95
CA ALA A 311 -12.70 43.33 -9.73
C ALA A 311 -11.38 43.14 -10.54
N TYR A 312 -11.12 43.98 -11.55
CA TYR A 312 -9.92 43.94 -12.38
C TYR A 312 -8.89 45.02 -12.02
N LYS A 313 -9.08 45.79 -10.95
CA LYS A 313 -8.13 46.83 -10.50
C LYS A 313 -6.68 46.35 -10.49
N TRP A 314 -6.43 45.18 -9.91
CA TRP A 314 -5.07 44.61 -9.83
C TRP A 314 -4.50 44.15 -11.18
N THR A 315 -5.36 43.87 -12.18
CA THR A 315 -4.86 43.54 -13.52
C THR A 315 -4.15 44.72 -14.16
N LEU A 316 -4.49 45.95 -13.77
CA LEU A 316 -4.04 47.16 -14.47
C LEU A 316 -2.52 47.35 -14.42
N GLN A 317 -1.96 47.24 -13.21
CA GLN A 317 -0.51 47.26 -13.00
C GLN A 317 0.20 46.06 -13.64
N LEU A 318 -0.53 44.97 -13.91
CA LEU A 318 0.01 43.74 -14.45
C LEU A 318 0.04 43.71 -15.98
N VAL A 319 -0.94 44.32 -16.65
CA VAL A 319 -1.06 44.34 -18.10
C VAL A 319 0.07 45.19 -18.73
N THR A 320 0.49 46.25 -18.05
CA THR A 320 1.56 47.16 -18.47
C THR A 320 2.95 46.78 -17.96
N ASN A 321 3.04 45.83 -17.03
CA ASN A 321 4.29 45.37 -16.43
C ASN A 321 5.22 44.73 -17.47
N ASP A 322 6.52 44.91 -17.35
CA ASP A 322 7.51 44.23 -18.20
C ASP A 322 7.91 42.85 -17.65
N SER A 323 7.71 42.61 -16.35
CA SER A 323 8.14 41.38 -15.70
C SER A 323 7.21 40.19 -16.04
N ARG A 324 7.77 39.20 -16.74
CA ARG A 324 7.04 37.99 -17.16
C ARG A 324 6.65 37.09 -15.98
N LEU A 325 7.44 37.08 -14.92
CA LEU A 325 7.18 36.27 -13.73
C LEU A 325 5.96 36.78 -12.97
N GLU A 326 5.83 38.09 -12.81
CA GLU A 326 4.68 38.69 -12.13
C GLU A 326 3.40 38.43 -12.92
N LYS A 327 3.46 38.57 -14.26
CA LYS A 327 2.34 38.21 -15.18
C LYS A 327 1.85 36.78 -15.01
N MET A 328 2.71 35.85 -14.59
CA MET A 328 2.34 34.46 -14.34
C MET A 328 1.86 34.23 -12.91
N LEU A 329 2.59 34.76 -11.91
CA LEU A 329 2.36 34.46 -10.50
C LEU A 329 1.15 35.19 -9.91
N LEU A 330 0.93 36.45 -10.27
CA LEU A 330 -0.16 37.27 -9.70
C LEU A 330 -1.55 36.75 -10.09
N PRO A 331 -1.84 36.34 -11.34
CA PRO A 331 -3.13 35.77 -11.65
C PRO A 331 -3.34 34.39 -10.99
N ILE A 332 -2.28 33.58 -10.85
CA ILE A 332 -2.35 32.32 -10.08
C ILE A 332 -2.70 32.63 -8.62
N PHE A 333 -2.07 33.64 -8.02
CA PHE A 333 -2.37 34.09 -6.66
C PHE A 333 -3.83 34.56 -6.53
N TRP A 334 -4.32 35.37 -7.47
CA TRP A 334 -5.71 35.80 -7.52
C TRP A 334 -6.67 34.62 -7.62
N GLY A 335 -6.39 33.66 -8.51
CA GLY A 335 -7.20 32.45 -8.65
C GLY A 335 -7.18 31.55 -7.41
N LEU A 336 -6.05 31.44 -6.72
CA LEU A 336 -5.95 30.72 -5.44
C LEU A 336 -6.80 31.39 -4.37
N MET A 337 -6.67 32.70 -4.21
CA MET A 337 -7.41 33.50 -3.22
C MET A 337 -8.92 33.45 -3.45
N THR A 338 -9.37 33.58 -4.70
CA THR A 338 -10.80 33.59 -5.03
C THR A 338 -11.42 32.20 -4.92
N LEU A 339 -10.76 31.15 -5.43
CA LEU A 339 -11.27 29.78 -5.28
C LEU A 339 -11.25 29.31 -3.81
N SER A 340 -10.32 29.82 -3.00
CA SER A 340 -10.25 29.54 -1.55
C SER A 340 -11.25 30.34 -0.73
N THR A 341 -12.10 31.16 -1.35
CA THR A 341 -13.10 32.03 -0.73
C THR A 341 -12.53 33.13 0.18
N PHE A 342 -11.23 33.45 0.04
CA PHE A 342 -10.57 34.53 0.78
C PHE A 342 -10.60 35.90 0.06
N GLY A 343 -11.02 35.94 -1.21
CA GLY A 343 -10.95 37.16 -2.03
C GLY A 343 -11.98 38.22 -1.65
N ASN A 344 -11.53 39.46 -1.40
CA ASN A 344 -12.40 40.63 -1.33
C ASN A 344 -12.60 41.16 -2.77
N LEU A 345 -13.77 40.92 -3.35
CA LEU A 345 -14.06 41.27 -4.74
C LEU A 345 -14.92 42.54 -4.80
N GLU A 346 -14.42 43.54 -5.50
CA GLU A 346 -15.19 44.73 -5.85
C GLU A 346 -16.17 44.40 -6.98
N ILE A 347 -17.39 44.92 -6.89
CA ILE A 347 -18.47 44.60 -7.84
C ILE A 347 -18.20 45.30 -9.18
N THR A 348 -18.28 44.56 -10.27
CA THR A 348 -18.21 45.09 -11.64
C THR A 348 -19.60 45.42 -12.19
N THR A 349 -19.67 46.37 -13.13
CA THR A 349 -20.93 46.82 -13.74
C THR A 349 -21.40 45.99 -14.94
N ASP A 350 -20.52 45.14 -15.52
CA ASP A 350 -20.85 44.31 -16.69
C ASP A 350 -21.46 42.95 -16.25
N TRP A 351 -22.59 42.57 -16.86
CA TRP A 351 -23.33 41.35 -16.51
C TRP A 351 -22.54 40.06 -16.78
N LEU A 352 -21.72 40.02 -17.83
CA LEU A 352 -20.90 38.84 -18.15
C LEU A 352 -19.78 38.62 -17.13
N GLU A 353 -19.17 39.71 -16.64
CA GLU A 353 -18.16 39.68 -15.59
C GLU A 353 -18.77 39.21 -14.25
N LEU A 354 -19.99 39.67 -13.93
CA LEU A 354 -20.73 39.24 -12.75
C LEU A 354 -21.05 37.74 -12.78
N VAL A 355 -21.54 37.22 -13.92
CA VAL A 355 -21.82 35.78 -14.09
C VAL A 355 -20.54 34.95 -13.94
N PHE A 356 -19.43 35.40 -14.51
CA PHE A 356 -18.12 34.75 -14.35
C PHE A 356 -17.71 34.68 -12.88
N ILE A 357 -17.80 35.79 -12.13
CA ILE A 357 -17.47 35.83 -10.71
C ILE A 357 -18.36 34.87 -9.90
N ILE A 358 -19.67 34.83 -10.17
CA ILE A 358 -20.59 33.89 -9.50
C ILE A 358 -20.19 32.44 -9.76
N ILE A 359 -19.84 32.09 -11.00
CA ILE A 359 -19.38 30.74 -11.36
C ILE A 359 -18.06 30.40 -10.64
N VAL A 360 -17.11 31.34 -10.57
CA VAL A 360 -15.83 31.14 -9.89
C VAL A 360 -16.02 30.95 -8.39
N LEU A 361 -16.85 31.78 -7.73
CA LEU A 361 -17.11 31.67 -6.29
C LEU A 361 -17.84 30.36 -5.94
N THR A 362 -18.86 29.99 -6.70
CA THR A 362 -19.62 28.75 -6.47
C THR A 362 -18.77 27.51 -6.73
N SER A 363 -17.99 27.49 -7.80
CA SER A 363 -17.05 26.39 -8.08
C SER A 363 -15.89 26.33 -7.08
N GLY A 364 -15.37 27.47 -6.61
CA GLY A 364 -14.35 27.56 -5.58
C GLY A 364 -14.78 26.93 -4.26
N LEU A 365 -15.98 27.30 -3.77
CA LEU A 365 -16.56 26.71 -2.57
C LEU A 365 -16.68 25.17 -2.68
N LEU A 366 -17.13 24.68 -3.84
CA LEU A 366 -17.23 23.24 -4.11
C LEU A 366 -15.83 22.57 -4.11
N LEU A 367 -14.84 23.17 -4.75
CA LEU A 367 -13.49 22.63 -4.85
C LEU A 367 -12.79 22.59 -3.49
N VAL A 368 -12.91 23.64 -2.68
CA VAL A 368 -12.31 23.69 -1.33
C VAL A 368 -12.94 22.67 -0.40
N THR A 369 -14.26 22.55 -0.41
CA THR A 369 -14.96 21.55 0.42
C THR A 369 -14.59 20.13 0.03
N MET A 370 -14.46 19.83 -1.27
CA MET A 370 -13.93 18.55 -1.76
C MET A 370 -12.48 18.31 -1.35
N LEU A 371 -11.60 19.32 -1.45
CA LEU A 371 -10.20 19.21 -1.06
C LEU A 371 -10.07 18.88 0.44
N ILE A 372 -10.77 19.62 1.30
CA ILE A 372 -10.79 19.38 2.75
C ILE A 372 -11.35 17.99 3.05
N GLY A 373 -12.42 17.58 2.37
CA GLY A 373 -13.02 16.25 2.51
C GLY A 373 -12.03 15.12 2.17
N ASN A 374 -11.34 15.24 1.04
CA ASN A 374 -10.36 14.25 0.58
C ASN A 374 -9.15 14.17 1.53
N ILE A 375 -8.62 15.31 1.99
CA ILE A 375 -7.52 15.35 2.95
C ILE A 375 -7.94 14.71 4.28
N LYS A 376 -9.18 14.94 4.74
CA LYS A 376 -9.70 14.34 5.98
C LYS A 376 -9.80 12.82 5.89
N VAL A 377 -10.39 12.28 4.80
CA VAL A 377 -10.50 10.84 4.57
C VAL A 377 -9.12 10.19 4.53
N PHE A 378 -8.18 10.84 3.85
CA PHE A 378 -6.80 10.42 3.76
C PHE A 378 -6.09 10.36 5.13
N LEU A 379 -6.19 11.45 5.89
CA LEU A 379 -5.53 11.56 7.19
C LEU A 379 -6.08 10.49 8.13
N HIS A 380 -7.41 10.31 8.13
CA HIS A 380 -8.06 9.26 8.91
C HIS A 380 -7.58 7.86 8.55
N ALA A 381 -7.46 7.52 7.25
CA ALA A 381 -6.94 6.21 6.83
C ALA A 381 -5.53 5.93 7.40
N THR A 382 -4.64 6.94 7.36
CA THR A 382 -3.26 6.82 7.84
C THR A 382 -3.15 6.82 9.37
N THR A 383 -3.97 7.60 10.07
CA THR A 383 -3.88 7.75 11.54
C THR A 383 -4.79 6.82 12.33
N SER A 384 -5.76 6.16 11.69
CA SER A 384 -6.80 5.35 12.34
C SER A 384 -6.24 4.32 13.33
N LYS A 385 -5.28 3.50 12.92
CA LYS A 385 -4.66 2.46 13.77
C LYS A 385 -3.94 3.05 14.99
N LYS A 386 -3.18 4.13 14.77
CA LYS A 386 -2.48 4.83 15.85
C LYS A 386 -3.47 5.48 16.84
N GLN A 387 -4.52 6.11 16.32
CA GLN A 387 -5.58 6.71 17.12
C GLN A 387 -6.35 5.64 17.90
N ALA A 388 -6.67 4.50 17.30
CA ALA A 388 -7.31 3.37 17.96
C ALA A 388 -6.46 2.85 19.13
N MET A 389 -5.14 2.69 18.93
CA MET A 389 -4.21 2.30 20.00
C MET A 389 -4.15 3.35 21.12
N GLN A 390 -4.07 4.64 20.78
CA GLN A 390 -4.06 5.72 21.76
C GLN A 390 -5.36 5.76 22.58
N LEU A 391 -6.51 5.55 21.93
CA LEU A 391 -7.81 5.45 22.59
C LEU A 391 -7.85 4.25 23.53
N LYS A 392 -7.40 3.08 23.08
CA LYS A 392 -7.30 1.86 23.91
C LYS A 392 -6.43 2.11 25.14
N MET A 393 -5.24 2.67 24.98
CA MET A 393 -4.31 2.98 26.08
C MET A 393 -4.94 3.98 27.07
N ARG A 394 -5.65 5.00 26.59
CA ARG A 394 -6.37 5.96 27.46
C ARG A 394 -7.48 5.28 28.26
N ASN A 395 -8.23 4.37 27.63
CA ASN A 395 -9.31 3.63 28.28
C ASN A 395 -8.75 2.68 29.35
N VAL A 396 -7.66 1.98 29.06
CA VAL A 396 -6.95 1.13 30.03
C VAL A 396 -6.44 1.96 31.21
N GLU A 397 -5.78 3.10 30.95
CA GLU A 397 -5.28 3.99 32.01
C GLU A 397 -6.42 4.55 32.88
N TRP A 398 -7.54 4.93 32.28
CA TRP A 398 -8.73 5.34 33.02
C TRP A 398 -9.27 4.21 33.90
N TRP A 399 -9.40 3.00 33.35
CA TRP A 399 -9.87 1.82 34.08
C TRP A 399 -8.94 1.48 35.27
N MET A 400 -7.62 1.49 35.06
CA MET A 400 -6.64 1.22 36.11
C MET A 400 -6.70 2.25 37.25
N ARG A 401 -6.91 3.53 36.90
CA ARG A 401 -7.11 4.61 37.89
C ARG A 401 -8.41 4.43 38.65
N ARG A 402 -9.51 4.11 37.97
CA ARG A 402 -10.83 3.88 38.59
C ARG A 402 -10.80 2.71 39.57
N ARG A 403 -10.05 1.65 39.25
CA ARG A 403 -9.86 0.47 40.12
C ARG A 403 -8.78 0.63 41.18
N ARG A 404 -8.10 1.79 41.25
CA ARG A 404 -7.01 2.07 42.21
C ARG A 404 -5.90 1.02 42.19
N LEU A 405 -5.50 0.54 41.01
CA LEU A 405 -4.40 -0.42 40.91
C LEU A 405 -3.08 0.20 41.41
N PRO A 406 -2.23 -0.56 42.13
CA PRO A 406 -0.89 -0.12 42.51
C PRO A 406 -0.01 0.26 41.32
N GLN A 407 0.98 1.12 41.54
CA GLN A 407 1.81 1.69 40.47
C GLN A 407 2.63 0.62 39.72
N GLU A 408 3.07 -0.43 40.41
CA GLU A 408 3.76 -1.56 39.80
C GLU A 408 2.90 -2.28 38.76
N PHE A 409 1.64 -2.59 39.09
CA PHE A 409 0.71 -3.22 38.14
C PHE A 409 0.42 -2.30 36.95
N ARG A 410 0.25 -0.99 37.18
CA ARG A 410 0.05 -0.04 36.07
C ARG A 410 1.26 0.03 35.15
N HIS A 411 2.46 -0.02 35.71
CA HIS A 411 3.69 -0.06 34.91
C HIS A 411 3.76 -1.34 34.07
N ARG A 412 3.49 -2.50 34.67
CA ARG A 412 3.45 -3.80 33.98
C ARG A 412 2.42 -3.84 32.85
N VAL A 413 1.19 -3.38 33.10
CA VAL A 413 0.13 -3.34 32.07
C VAL A 413 0.50 -2.39 30.91
N ARG A 414 1.07 -1.21 31.20
CA ARG A 414 1.53 -0.29 30.15
C ARG A 414 2.65 -0.89 29.31
N ASN A 415 3.59 -1.60 29.95
CA ASN A 415 4.67 -2.28 29.24
C ASN A 415 4.13 -3.42 28.37
N TYR A 416 3.18 -4.19 28.90
CA TYR A 416 2.46 -5.24 28.17
C TYR A 416 1.82 -4.71 26.88
N GLU A 417 0.99 -3.67 26.97
CA GLU A 417 0.30 -3.12 25.82
C GLU A 417 1.26 -2.50 24.78
N ARG A 418 2.37 -1.88 25.22
CA ARG A 418 3.38 -1.32 24.31
C ARG A 418 4.15 -2.40 23.55
N GLN A 419 4.60 -3.44 24.24
CA GLN A 419 5.33 -4.54 23.62
C GLN A 419 4.42 -5.36 22.70
N ARG A 420 3.19 -5.65 23.13
CA ARG A 420 2.18 -6.30 22.28
C ARG A 420 1.91 -5.49 21.00
N TRP A 421 1.81 -4.17 21.10
CA TRP A 421 1.67 -3.31 19.91
C TRP A 421 2.90 -3.33 19.01
N ALA A 422 4.11 -3.34 19.59
CA ALA A 422 5.35 -3.41 18.82
C ALA A 422 5.48 -4.74 18.06
N ALA A 423 5.08 -5.86 18.67
CA ALA A 423 5.10 -7.18 18.06
C ALA A 423 4.04 -7.32 16.95
N MET A 424 2.77 -7.03 17.24
CA MET A 424 1.67 -7.30 16.32
C MET A 424 1.27 -6.12 15.41
N ARG A 425 1.84 -4.92 15.61
CA ARG A 425 1.45 -3.66 14.93
C ARG A 425 -0.06 -3.37 14.96
N GLY A 426 -0.74 -3.87 15.99
CA GLY A 426 -2.18 -3.69 16.18
C GLY A 426 -3.07 -4.66 15.42
N VAL A 427 -2.53 -5.74 14.88
CA VAL A 427 -3.31 -6.83 14.29
C VAL A 427 -3.58 -7.88 15.36
N ASP A 428 -4.83 -8.29 15.52
CA ASP A 428 -5.16 -9.47 16.32
C ASP A 428 -5.39 -10.65 15.36
N GLU A 429 -4.54 -11.66 15.42
CA GLU A 429 -4.58 -12.82 14.50
C GLU A 429 -5.93 -13.54 14.57
N CYS A 430 -6.49 -13.66 15.78
CA CYS A 430 -7.79 -14.30 16.00
C CYS A 430 -8.94 -13.50 15.38
N GLU A 431 -8.88 -12.16 15.46
CA GLU A 431 -9.88 -11.27 14.86
C GLU A 431 -9.80 -11.30 13.32
N MET A 432 -8.60 -11.39 12.77
CA MET A 432 -8.37 -11.42 11.32
C MET A 432 -8.98 -12.65 10.64
N ILE A 433 -8.97 -13.79 11.31
CA ILE A 433 -9.53 -15.05 10.79
C ILE A 433 -10.98 -15.31 11.24
N GLN A 434 -11.57 -14.45 12.08
CA GLN A 434 -12.88 -14.69 12.69
C GLN A 434 -14.01 -14.76 11.65
N ASN A 435 -13.95 -13.91 10.62
CA ASN A 435 -14.97 -13.80 9.58
C ASN A 435 -14.74 -14.75 8.40
N LEU A 436 -13.66 -15.54 8.41
CA LEU A 436 -13.39 -16.52 7.36
C LEU A 436 -14.29 -17.74 7.52
N PRO A 437 -14.67 -18.42 6.41
CA PRO A 437 -15.31 -19.72 6.47
C PRO A 437 -14.50 -20.70 7.32
N GLU A 438 -15.18 -21.59 8.05
CA GLU A 438 -14.52 -22.46 9.02
C GLU A 438 -13.43 -23.33 8.40
N GLY A 439 -13.62 -23.85 7.18
CA GLY A 439 -12.61 -24.64 6.46
C GLY A 439 -11.31 -23.85 6.29
N LEU A 440 -11.39 -22.66 5.69
CA LEU A 440 -10.22 -21.81 5.46
C LEU A 440 -9.52 -21.41 6.78
N ARG A 441 -10.29 -21.15 7.84
CA ARG A 441 -9.72 -20.86 9.17
C ARG A 441 -8.92 -22.05 9.70
N ARG A 442 -9.40 -23.28 9.51
CA ARG A 442 -8.69 -24.50 9.93
C ARG A 442 -7.43 -24.70 9.10
N ASP A 443 -7.50 -24.52 7.78
CA ASP A 443 -6.34 -24.67 6.89
C ASP A 443 -5.22 -23.69 7.25
N ILE A 444 -5.57 -22.42 7.52
CA ILE A 444 -4.61 -21.40 7.96
C ILE A 444 -3.97 -21.80 9.30
N LYS A 445 -4.78 -22.21 10.29
CA LYS A 445 -4.24 -22.65 11.58
C LYS A 445 -3.31 -23.83 11.39
N TYR A 446 -3.75 -24.87 10.67
CA TYR A 446 -2.97 -26.06 10.37
C TYR A 446 -1.61 -25.70 9.77
N HIS A 447 -1.58 -24.84 8.74
CA HIS A 447 -0.34 -24.40 8.13
C HIS A 447 0.60 -23.66 9.10
N LEU A 448 0.07 -22.87 10.04
CA LEU A 448 0.87 -22.11 11.00
C LEU A 448 1.40 -22.95 12.18
N CYS A 449 0.67 -23.98 12.63
CA CYS A 449 1.03 -24.76 13.81
C CYS A 449 1.58 -26.16 13.55
N LEU A 450 1.40 -26.72 12.35
CA LEU A 450 1.72 -28.13 12.09
C LEU A 450 3.17 -28.49 12.45
N ASP A 451 4.13 -27.69 12.00
CA ASP A 451 5.56 -27.94 12.22
C ASP A 451 5.92 -27.90 13.71
N LEU A 452 5.30 -26.99 14.46
CA LEU A 452 5.50 -26.84 15.90
C LEU A 452 4.85 -28.00 16.68
N VAL A 453 3.66 -28.44 16.27
CA VAL A 453 2.97 -29.58 16.90
C VAL A 453 3.72 -30.88 16.62
N ARG A 454 4.27 -31.06 15.41
CA ARG A 454 5.05 -32.26 15.02
C ARG A 454 6.38 -32.39 15.77
N GLN A 455 6.90 -31.32 16.38
CA GLN A 455 8.09 -31.40 17.23
C GLN A 455 7.87 -32.24 18.50
N VAL A 456 6.63 -32.47 18.91
CA VAL A 456 6.31 -33.36 20.02
C VAL A 456 6.39 -34.82 19.52
N PRO A 457 7.30 -35.66 20.05
CA PRO A 457 7.49 -37.04 19.58
C PRO A 457 6.23 -37.92 19.58
N LEU A 458 5.28 -37.59 20.45
CA LEU A 458 3.99 -38.28 20.50
C LEU A 458 3.09 -37.91 19.32
N PHE A 459 3.06 -36.64 18.91
CA PHE A 459 2.19 -36.13 17.85
C PHE A 459 2.76 -36.40 16.46
N GLN A 460 4.08 -36.47 16.30
CA GLN A 460 4.75 -36.77 15.03
C GLN A 460 4.22 -38.04 14.33
N HIS A 461 3.78 -39.03 15.11
CA HIS A 461 3.34 -40.34 14.62
C HIS A 461 1.81 -40.48 14.54
N MET A 462 1.06 -39.42 14.85
CA MET A 462 -0.40 -39.42 14.76
C MET A 462 -0.87 -39.11 13.34
N ASP A 463 -2.10 -39.50 13.02
CA ASP A 463 -2.71 -39.25 11.72
C ASP A 463 -3.01 -37.76 11.52
N ASP A 464 -2.99 -37.31 10.27
CA ASP A 464 -3.22 -35.90 9.93
C ASP A 464 -4.57 -35.39 10.43
N LEU A 465 -5.61 -36.24 10.45
CA LEU A 465 -6.92 -35.91 11.04
C LEU A 465 -6.81 -35.52 12.52
N VAL A 466 -5.93 -36.17 13.29
CA VAL A 466 -5.71 -35.86 14.70
C VAL A 466 -4.89 -34.58 14.83
N LEU A 467 -3.88 -34.40 13.98
CA LEU A 467 -3.07 -33.19 13.93
C LEU A 467 -3.90 -31.95 13.58
N GLU A 468 -4.79 -32.03 12.60
CA GLU A 468 -5.76 -30.99 12.26
C GLU A 468 -6.64 -30.62 13.47
N ASN A 469 -7.13 -31.62 14.21
CA ASN A 469 -7.95 -31.39 15.40
C ASN A 469 -7.17 -30.75 16.56
N ILE A 470 -5.89 -31.09 16.72
CA ILE A 470 -4.98 -30.43 17.67
C ILE A 470 -4.77 -28.98 17.23
N CYS A 471 -4.40 -28.77 15.97
CA CYS A 471 -4.10 -27.46 15.42
C CYS A 471 -5.29 -26.48 15.46
N ASP A 472 -6.52 -26.96 15.29
CA ASP A 472 -7.71 -26.10 15.44
C ASP A 472 -7.93 -25.62 16.89
N ARG A 473 -7.49 -26.38 17.90
CA ARG A 473 -7.65 -26.06 19.34
C ARG A 473 -6.54 -25.18 19.90
N VAL A 474 -5.45 -25.04 19.17
CA VAL A 474 -4.33 -24.19 19.57
C VAL A 474 -4.75 -22.71 19.58
N LYS A 475 -4.30 -21.98 20.60
CA LYS A 475 -4.55 -20.54 20.78
C LYS A 475 -3.24 -19.75 20.71
N SER A 476 -3.24 -18.64 19.96
CA SER A 476 -2.11 -17.71 19.91
C SER A 476 -1.97 -16.96 21.25
N LEU A 477 -0.76 -16.92 21.81
CA LEU A 477 -0.42 -16.30 23.09
C LEU A 477 0.81 -15.40 22.94
N ILE A 478 0.81 -14.27 23.64
CA ILE A 478 1.93 -13.33 23.67
C ILE A 478 2.29 -13.02 25.11
N PHE A 479 3.55 -13.21 25.44
CA PHE A 479 4.13 -12.89 26.74
C PHE A 479 5.17 -11.79 26.60
N THR A 480 5.15 -10.82 27.51
CA THR A 480 6.17 -9.77 27.56
C THR A 480 7.40 -10.21 28.30
N LYS A 481 8.53 -9.53 28.07
CA LYS A 481 9.80 -9.78 28.77
C LYS A 481 9.66 -9.67 30.30
N GLY A 482 10.25 -10.62 31.02
CA GLY A 482 10.30 -10.69 32.48
C GLY A 482 9.00 -11.20 33.13
N GLU A 483 8.10 -11.78 32.34
CA GLU A 483 6.88 -12.40 32.85
C GLU A 483 7.14 -13.87 33.19
N ILE A 484 6.69 -14.27 34.38
CA ILE A 484 6.80 -15.66 34.83
C ILE A 484 5.53 -16.38 34.39
N ILE A 485 5.66 -17.25 33.38
CA ILE A 485 4.54 -17.98 32.80
C ILE A 485 4.03 -19.05 33.78
N THR A 486 4.94 -19.79 34.40
CA THR A 486 4.62 -20.85 35.36
C THR A 486 5.74 -20.95 36.38
N ARG A 487 5.42 -21.22 37.64
CA ARG A 487 6.41 -21.47 38.70
C ARG A 487 6.49 -22.97 38.97
N GLU A 488 7.65 -23.43 39.38
CA GLU A 488 7.85 -24.80 39.85
C GLU A 488 6.81 -25.15 40.93
N GLY A 489 6.17 -26.31 40.80
CA GLY A 489 5.11 -26.78 41.70
C GLY A 489 3.69 -26.30 41.38
N ASN A 490 3.51 -25.27 40.55
CA ASN A 490 2.18 -24.82 40.12
C ASN A 490 1.55 -25.81 39.13
N PRO A 491 0.21 -25.94 39.07
CA PRO A 491 -0.45 -26.81 38.11
C PRO A 491 -0.19 -26.35 36.66
N VAL A 492 0.24 -27.28 35.81
CA VAL A 492 0.43 -27.03 34.37
C VAL A 492 -0.95 -26.94 33.71
N GLN A 493 -1.27 -25.78 33.14
CA GLN A 493 -2.60 -25.53 32.54
C GLN A 493 -2.63 -25.75 31.03
N ARG A 494 -1.49 -25.62 30.36
CA ARG A 494 -1.39 -25.71 28.90
C ARG A 494 0.01 -26.15 28.47
N MET A 495 0.07 -26.83 27.33
CA MET A 495 1.30 -27.00 26.57
C MET A 495 1.58 -25.72 25.78
N LEU A 496 2.84 -25.32 25.71
CA LEU A 496 3.29 -24.14 24.98
C LEU A 496 4.24 -24.55 23.86
N PHE A 497 4.01 -24.04 22.66
CA PHE A 497 4.88 -24.20 21.50
C PHE A 497 5.47 -22.83 21.15
N ILE A 498 6.78 -22.70 21.20
CA ILE A 498 7.44 -21.39 21.05
C ILE A 498 7.62 -21.10 19.56
N VAL A 499 7.00 -20.01 19.10
CA VAL A 499 7.11 -19.54 17.71
C VAL A 499 8.29 -18.57 17.59
N ARG A 500 8.36 -17.59 18.50
CA ARG A 500 9.40 -16.57 18.56
C ARG A 500 9.74 -16.19 19.98
N GLY A 501 10.99 -15.78 20.21
CA GLY A 501 11.50 -15.39 21.52
C GLY A 501 12.08 -16.57 22.29
N HIS A 502 12.54 -16.28 23.51
CA HIS A 502 13.25 -17.24 24.35
C HIS A 502 12.68 -17.25 25.77
N LEU A 503 12.48 -18.47 26.28
CA LEU A 503 12.08 -18.72 27.65
C LEU A 503 13.26 -19.30 28.43
N GLN A 504 13.40 -18.87 29.68
CA GLN A 504 14.31 -19.46 30.64
C GLN A 504 13.52 -20.44 31.51
N SER A 505 13.91 -21.71 31.46
CA SER A 505 13.46 -22.75 32.37
C SER A 505 14.46 -22.85 33.53
N SER A 506 14.00 -22.68 34.77
CA SER A 506 14.82 -22.76 35.97
C SER A 506 14.25 -23.75 36.98
N GLN A 507 15.11 -24.60 37.54
CA GLN A 507 14.75 -25.59 38.56
C GLN A 507 15.73 -25.52 39.74
N LEU A 508 15.23 -25.62 40.97
CA LEU A 508 16.05 -25.69 42.16
C LEU A 508 16.46 -27.13 42.47
N LEU A 509 17.75 -27.46 42.38
CA LEU A 509 18.25 -28.78 42.77
C LEU A 509 18.46 -28.87 44.29
N ARG A 510 18.51 -30.10 44.82
CA ARG A 510 18.65 -30.39 46.26
C ARG A 510 19.89 -29.80 46.93
N GLU A 511 20.91 -29.42 46.17
CA GLU A 511 22.16 -28.81 46.66
C GLU A 511 22.14 -27.27 46.65
N GLY A 512 20.98 -26.65 46.39
CA GLY A 512 20.86 -25.20 46.23
C GLY A 512 21.36 -24.67 44.88
N VAL A 513 21.90 -25.54 44.02
CA VAL A 513 22.30 -25.23 42.65
C VAL A 513 21.05 -25.05 41.79
N ARG A 514 20.97 -23.94 41.04
CA ARG A 514 19.90 -23.70 40.07
C ARG A 514 20.31 -24.27 38.71
N SER A 515 19.55 -25.23 38.21
CA SER A 515 19.67 -25.68 36.81
C SER A 515 18.86 -24.73 35.93
N CYS A 516 19.47 -24.25 34.86
CA CYS A 516 18.86 -23.33 33.93
C CYS A 516 18.99 -23.86 32.50
N CYS A 517 17.87 -23.90 31.78
CA CYS A 517 17.81 -24.26 30.37
C CYS A 517 17.10 -23.16 29.58
N MET A 518 17.52 -22.95 28.34
CA MET A 518 16.92 -21.99 27.43
C MET A 518 16.04 -22.74 26.44
N LEU A 519 14.78 -22.32 26.31
CA LEU A 519 13.84 -22.83 25.32
C LEU A 519 13.67 -21.76 24.25
N GLY A 520 14.00 -22.10 23.01
CA GLY A 520 13.90 -21.21 21.86
C GLY A 520 12.76 -21.58 20.92
N PRO A 521 12.71 -20.94 19.74
CA PRO A 521 11.78 -21.27 18.67
C PRO A 521 11.85 -22.75 18.31
N GLY A 522 10.71 -23.41 18.19
CA GLY A 522 10.64 -24.84 17.92
C GLY A 522 10.91 -25.75 19.13
N ASN A 523 11.01 -25.18 20.33
CA ASN A 523 10.87 -25.95 21.56
C ASN A 523 9.44 -25.84 22.10
N PHE A 524 9.07 -26.83 22.91
CA PHE A 524 7.78 -26.84 23.61
C PHE A 524 7.98 -27.06 25.12
N SER A 525 6.94 -26.77 25.88
CA SER A 525 6.88 -26.93 27.33
C SER A 525 5.49 -27.46 27.74
N GLY A 526 5.40 -28.08 28.92
CA GLY A 526 4.13 -28.58 29.48
C GLY A 526 3.79 -30.01 29.09
N ASP A 527 4.78 -30.79 28.64
CA ASP A 527 4.61 -32.20 28.26
C ASP A 527 4.24 -33.11 29.43
N GLU A 528 4.30 -32.61 30.67
CA GLU A 528 3.69 -33.23 31.82
C GLU A 528 2.20 -33.53 31.59
N LEU A 529 1.49 -32.70 30.81
CA LEU A 529 0.09 -32.93 30.45
C LEU A 529 -0.12 -34.22 29.64
N LEU A 530 0.84 -34.60 28.80
CA LEU A 530 0.78 -35.87 28.07
C LEU A 530 0.86 -37.04 29.05
N SER A 531 1.79 -36.97 30.00
CA SER A 531 1.94 -38.00 31.03
C SER A 531 0.71 -38.12 31.94
N TRP A 532 0.06 -36.99 32.21
CA TRP A 532 -1.17 -36.91 32.98
C TRP A 532 -2.36 -37.58 32.26
N CYS A 533 -2.56 -37.30 30.97
CA CYS A 533 -3.62 -37.92 30.18
C CYS A 533 -3.46 -39.44 30.00
N LEU A 534 -2.21 -39.91 29.91
CA LEU A 534 -1.87 -41.33 29.73
C LEU A 534 -1.79 -42.11 31.05
N ARG A 535 -1.95 -41.45 32.21
CA ARG A 535 -1.89 -42.10 33.52
C ARG A 535 -3.12 -43.00 33.76
N ARG A 536 -2.90 -44.16 34.39
CA ARG A 536 -3.93 -45.10 34.85
C ARG A 536 -3.65 -45.52 36.31
N PRO A 537 -4.65 -45.50 37.22
CA PRO A 537 -5.95 -44.85 37.07
C PRO A 537 -5.80 -43.33 36.82
N PHE A 538 -6.76 -42.75 36.11
CA PHE A 538 -6.74 -41.33 35.79
C PHE A 538 -7.03 -40.49 37.04
N VAL A 539 -6.30 -39.38 37.20
CA VAL A 539 -6.46 -38.45 38.34
C VAL A 539 -6.78 -37.08 37.76
N GLU A 540 -7.90 -36.46 38.14
CA GLU A 540 -8.31 -35.18 37.55
C GLU A 540 -7.42 -33.99 37.91
N ARG A 541 -6.65 -34.10 39.00
CA ARG A 541 -5.71 -33.07 39.42
C ARG A 541 -4.58 -32.90 38.40
N LEU A 542 -4.39 -31.67 37.93
CA LEU A 542 -3.31 -31.30 37.00
C LEU A 542 -1.92 -31.58 37.59
N PRO A 543 -0.95 -31.98 36.75
CA PRO A 543 0.42 -32.21 37.19
C PRO A 543 1.09 -30.90 37.62
N PRO A 544 1.95 -30.93 38.65
CA PRO A 544 2.78 -29.78 39.00
C PRO A 544 3.86 -29.55 37.95
N SER A 545 4.19 -28.30 37.68
CA SER A 545 5.28 -27.89 36.80
C SER A 545 6.63 -28.29 37.38
N SER A 546 7.48 -28.89 36.57
CA SER A 546 8.82 -29.34 37.00
C SER A 546 9.84 -28.19 37.11
N PHE A 547 9.53 -27.03 36.52
CA PHE A 547 10.41 -25.87 36.44
C PHE A 547 9.61 -24.55 36.48
N THR A 548 10.33 -23.46 36.74
CA THR A 548 9.84 -22.09 36.61
C THR A 548 10.21 -21.56 35.22
N LEU A 549 9.20 -21.11 34.47
CA LEU A 549 9.34 -20.49 33.15
C LEU A 549 9.27 -18.97 33.25
N GLU A 550 10.32 -18.30 32.80
CA GLU A 550 10.39 -16.85 32.69
C GLU A 550 10.71 -16.43 31.24
N THR A 551 10.09 -15.36 30.76
CA THR A 551 10.35 -14.83 29.42
C THR A 551 11.55 -13.88 29.44
N LEU A 552 12.52 -14.11 28.57
CA LEU A 552 13.68 -13.20 28.45
C LEU A 552 13.44 -12.07 27.47
N GLU A 553 12.55 -12.31 26.51
CA GLU A 553 12.17 -11.41 25.43
C GLU A 553 10.64 -11.47 25.24
N ALA A 554 10.09 -10.57 24.41
CA ALA A 554 8.71 -10.70 23.99
C ALA A 554 8.56 -12.03 23.21
N THR A 555 7.77 -12.95 23.76
CA THR A 555 7.67 -14.32 23.28
C THR A 555 6.28 -14.56 22.70
N GLU A 556 6.23 -15.01 21.44
CA GLU A 556 5.02 -15.46 20.75
C GLU A 556 4.98 -16.98 20.82
N ALA A 557 3.88 -17.52 21.32
CA ALA A 557 3.73 -18.95 21.54
C ALA A 557 2.30 -19.40 21.23
N PHE A 558 2.18 -20.64 20.79
CA PHE A 558 0.90 -21.33 20.66
C PHE A 558 0.62 -22.14 21.93
N GLY A 559 -0.58 -22.04 22.47
CA GLY A 559 -1.03 -22.74 23.67
C GLY A 559 -2.08 -23.79 23.37
N LEU A 560 -1.88 -25.01 23.86
CA LEU A 560 -2.88 -26.09 23.86
C LEU A 560 -3.29 -26.38 25.29
N ASP A 561 -4.53 -26.06 25.66
CA ASP A 561 -5.00 -26.16 27.05
C ASP A 561 -5.16 -27.62 27.49
N ALA A 562 -5.03 -27.89 28.79
CA ALA A 562 -5.07 -29.24 29.35
C ALA A 562 -6.38 -30.00 29.03
N HIS A 563 -7.51 -29.30 28.94
CA HIS A 563 -8.79 -29.90 28.56
C HIS A 563 -8.80 -30.36 27.10
N ASP A 564 -8.14 -29.62 26.20
CA ASP A 564 -8.00 -29.98 24.79
C ASP A 564 -7.07 -31.18 24.62
N VAL A 565 -5.96 -31.22 25.37
CA VAL A 565 -5.07 -32.41 25.41
C VAL A 565 -5.83 -33.64 25.91
N LYS A 566 -6.64 -33.48 26.98
CA LYS A 566 -7.51 -34.55 27.48
C LYS A 566 -8.53 -34.99 26.44
N TYR A 567 -9.17 -34.05 25.75
CA TYR A 567 -10.12 -34.36 24.69
C TYR A 567 -9.47 -35.17 23.57
N VAL A 568 -8.32 -34.73 23.05
CA VAL A 568 -7.61 -35.41 21.95
C VAL A 568 -7.21 -36.83 22.35
N THR A 569 -6.61 -36.99 23.54
CA THR A 569 -6.18 -38.29 24.05
C THR A 569 -7.34 -39.23 24.36
N GLN A 570 -8.52 -38.71 24.71
CA GLN A 570 -9.71 -39.51 25.01
C GLN A 570 -10.58 -39.81 23.78
N HIS A 571 -10.67 -38.88 22.83
CA HIS A 571 -11.50 -39.00 21.63
C HIS A 571 -10.80 -39.83 20.56
N PHE A 572 -9.50 -39.59 20.34
CA PHE A 572 -8.69 -40.30 19.34
C PHE A 572 -7.93 -41.49 19.95
N ARG A 573 -8.58 -42.24 20.85
CA ARG A 573 -7.97 -43.42 21.51
C ARG A 573 -7.48 -44.47 20.53
N HIS A 574 -8.18 -44.67 19.41
CA HIS A 574 -7.81 -45.62 18.37
C HIS A 574 -6.40 -45.37 17.79
N THR A 575 -5.93 -44.13 17.81
CA THR A 575 -4.59 -43.76 17.32
C THR A 575 -3.48 -44.43 18.13
N PHE A 576 -3.72 -44.72 19.42
CA PHE A 576 -2.74 -45.34 20.32
C PHE A 576 -2.56 -46.85 20.09
N VAL A 577 -3.41 -47.47 19.26
CA VAL A 577 -3.24 -48.87 18.81
C VAL A 577 -2.06 -48.99 17.84
N LYS A 578 -1.75 -47.94 17.07
CA LYS A 578 -0.62 -47.94 16.14
C LYS A 578 0.69 -48.13 16.90
N GLU A 579 1.50 -49.11 16.48
CA GLU A 579 2.70 -49.50 17.24
C GLU A 579 3.71 -48.35 17.41
N LYS A 580 3.88 -47.50 16.37
CA LYS A 580 4.75 -46.32 16.44
C LYS A 580 4.28 -45.33 17.52
N VAL A 581 2.98 -45.04 17.57
CA VAL A 581 2.38 -44.16 18.58
C VAL A 581 2.45 -44.79 19.97
N LYS A 582 2.20 -46.11 20.08
CA LYS A 582 2.31 -46.88 21.32
C LYS A 582 3.72 -46.80 21.91
N ARG A 583 4.77 -46.86 21.08
CA ARG A 583 6.17 -46.69 21.52
C ARG A 583 6.41 -45.30 22.11
N SER A 584 5.98 -44.23 21.43
CA SER A 584 6.08 -42.86 21.95
C SER A 584 5.21 -42.65 23.20
N ALA A 585 4.03 -43.24 23.26
CA ALA A 585 3.14 -43.16 24.42
C ALA A 585 3.74 -43.85 25.66
N ARG A 586 4.46 -44.96 25.49
CA ARG A 586 5.22 -45.61 26.58
C ARG A 586 6.29 -44.66 27.16
N TYR A 587 6.91 -43.84 26.32
CA TYR A 587 7.86 -42.83 26.81
C TYR A 587 7.17 -41.81 27.73
N TYR A 588 5.95 -41.37 27.45
CA TYR A 588 5.23 -40.41 28.31
C TYR A 588 4.47 -41.06 29.47
N SER A 589 4.25 -42.38 29.45
CA SER A 589 3.51 -43.08 30.50
C SER A 589 4.31 -43.19 31.81
N PRO A 590 3.76 -42.71 32.95
CA PRO A 590 4.43 -42.82 34.25
C PRO A 590 4.72 -44.27 34.67
N GLY A 591 3.81 -45.20 34.34
CA GLY A 591 3.96 -46.62 34.68
C GLY A 591 5.15 -47.24 33.93
N TRP A 592 5.23 -47.03 32.62
CA TRP A 592 6.32 -47.54 31.80
C TRP A 592 7.67 -46.90 32.13
N ARG A 593 7.70 -45.58 32.43
CA ARG A 593 8.92 -44.91 32.92
C ARG A 593 9.41 -45.50 34.23
N THR A 594 8.50 -45.72 35.18
CA THR A 594 8.84 -46.28 36.50
C THR A 594 9.35 -47.72 36.35
N TRP A 595 8.66 -48.55 35.58
CA TRP A 595 9.09 -49.92 35.30
C TRP A 595 10.44 -49.95 34.58
N GLY A 596 10.65 -49.10 33.57
CA GLY A 596 11.92 -49.00 32.86
C GLY A 596 13.06 -48.58 33.78
N ALA A 597 12.85 -47.58 34.63
CA ALA A 597 13.84 -47.13 35.62
C ALA A 597 14.19 -48.26 36.61
N VAL A 598 13.19 -48.95 37.15
CA VAL A 598 13.40 -50.10 38.06
C VAL A 598 14.13 -51.23 37.33
N ALA A 599 13.74 -51.57 36.10
CA ALA A 599 14.38 -52.62 35.31
C ALA A 599 15.87 -52.31 35.02
N ILE A 600 16.18 -51.07 34.61
CA ILE A 600 17.56 -50.60 34.39
C ILE A 600 18.37 -50.66 35.70
N GLN A 601 17.80 -50.16 36.80
CA GLN A 601 18.46 -50.20 38.11
C GLN A 601 18.73 -51.65 38.56
N LEU A 602 17.80 -52.57 38.36
CA LEU A 602 17.97 -53.99 38.69
C LEU A 602 19.02 -54.65 37.79
N ALA A 603 19.00 -54.39 36.49
CA ALA A 603 20.01 -54.89 35.55
C ALA A 603 21.42 -54.40 35.91
N TRP A 604 21.55 -53.11 36.23
CA TRP A 604 22.82 -52.52 36.68
C TRP A 604 23.33 -53.13 37.98
N ARG A 605 22.44 -53.35 38.96
CA ARG A 605 22.82 -54.01 40.21
C ARG A 605 23.28 -55.45 39.99
N ARG A 606 22.59 -56.21 39.12
CA ARG A 606 23.01 -57.57 38.74
C ARG A 606 24.38 -57.57 38.06
N TYR A 607 24.59 -56.65 37.12
CA TYR A 607 25.88 -56.48 36.45
C TYR A 607 27.01 -56.17 37.43
N LYS A 608 26.80 -55.21 38.35
CA LYS A 608 27.76 -54.86 39.40
C LYS A 608 28.06 -56.05 40.32
N HIS A 609 27.04 -56.83 40.69
CA HIS A 609 27.21 -58.03 41.51
C HIS A 609 28.04 -59.11 40.78
N HIS A 610 27.79 -59.34 39.49
CA HIS A 610 28.60 -60.25 38.67
C HIS A 610 30.07 -59.78 38.56
N LEU A 611 30.30 -58.49 38.35
CA LEU A 611 31.65 -57.91 38.37
C LEU A 611 32.36 -58.15 39.70
N THR A 612 31.69 -57.92 40.83
CA THR A 612 32.28 -58.18 42.17
C THR A 612 32.55 -59.66 42.42
N LEU A 613 31.74 -60.58 41.90
CA LEU A 613 32.01 -62.01 42.02
C LEU A 613 33.15 -62.47 41.12
N SER A 614 33.27 -61.91 39.92
CA SER A 614 34.36 -62.22 38.99
C SER A 614 35.72 -61.73 39.49
N SER A 615 35.78 -60.57 40.15
CA SER A 615 37.01 -60.04 40.77
C SER A 615 37.40 -60.75 42.08
N LEU A 616 36.48 -61.49 42.71
CA LEU A 616 36.74 -62.31 43.89
C LEU A 616 37.28 -63.72 43.55
N SER A 617 37.41 -64.08 42.27
CA SER A 617 37.92 -65.39 41.85
C SER A 617 39.43 -65.60 42.07
N PHE A 618 40.19 -64.57 42.49
CA PHE A 618 41.64 -64.69 42.69
C PHE A 618 42.18 -64.33 44.09
N ILE A 619 41.40 -63.78 45.01
CA ILE A 619 41.85 -63.54 46.39
C ILE A 619 40.68 -63.75 47.36
N ARG A 620 40.81 -64.73 48.26
CA ARG A 620 39.88 -64.97 49.38
C ARG A 620 40.15 -63.93 50.48
N PRO A 621 39.24 -63.00 50.82
CA PRO A 621 39.46 -62.12 51.96
C PRO A 621 38.83 -62.72 53.22
N ARG A 622 39.61 -62.76 54.30
CA ARG A 622 39.12 -62.93 55.68
C ARG A 622 38.45 -61.63 56.13
N LYS A 623 37.20 -61.76 56.59
CA LYS A 623 36.36 -60.82 57.39
C LYS A 623 35.79 -59.55 56.70
N PRO A 624 34.58 -59.10 57.14
CA PRO A 624 33.81 -58.06 56.46
C PRO A 624 34.11 -56.66 57.02
N LEU A 625 34.19 -55.67 56.13
CA LEU A 625 34.14 -54.25 56.48
C LEU A 625 32.73 -53.69 56.18
N SER A 626 31.98 -53.49 57.26
CA SER A 626 30.92 -52.49 57.50
C SER A 626 30.22 -51.82 56.30
N ARG A 627 29.12 -52.42 55.85
CA ARG A 627 27.71 -51.91 55.87
C ARG A 627 26.87 -52.99 55.18
N CYS A 628 26.68 -54.10 55.88
CA CYS A 628 25.87 -55.21 55.40
C CYS A 628 24.38 -54.83 55.47
N SER A 629 23.77 -54.50 54.32
CA SER A 629 22.45 -55.09 54.07
C SER A 629 22.70 -56.57 53.82
N SER A 630 22.12 -57.46 54.61
CA SER A 630 22.30 -58.90 54.40
C SER A 630 21.90 -59.27 52.96
N LEU A 631 22.50 -60.31 52.37
CA LEU A 631 22.12 -60.82 51.04
C LEU A 631 20.59 -61.07 50.95
N GLY A 632 19.98 -61.46 52.08
CA GLY A 632 18.54 -61.61 52.23
C GLY A 632 17.77 -60.29 52.16
N GLU A 633 18.28 -59.22 52.76
CA GLU A 633 17.66 -57.89 52.73
C GLU A 633 17.76 -57.25 51.34
N GLU A 634 18.85 -57.48 50.62
CA GLU A 634 18.98 -57.03 49.22
C GLU A 634 18.05 -57.83 48.29
N ARG A 635 17.91 -59.14 48.50
CA ARG A 635 16.88 -59.96 47.81
C ARG A 635 15.46 -59.51 48.16
N LEU A 636 15.18 -59.17 49.42
CA LEU A 636 13.87 -58.65 49.84
C LEU A 636 13.57 -57.33 49.16
N ARG A 637 14.51 -56.37 49.14
CA ARG A 637 14.36 -55.11 48.38
C ARG A 637 14.17 -55.35 46.89
N LEU A 638 14.82 -56.38 46.34
CA LEU A 638 14.67 -56.80 44.94
C LEU A 638 13.25 -57.33 44.68
N TYR A 639 12.74 -58.23 45.53
CA TYR A 639 11.37 -58.74 45.44
C TYR A 639 10.34 -57.63 45.68
N THR A 640 10.56 -56.75 46.65
CA THR A 640 9.70 -55.58 46.89
C THR A 640 9.66 -54.67 45.66
N ALA A 641 10.81 -54.33 45.06
CA ALA A 641 10.85 -53.51 43.83
C ALA A 641 10.15 -54.18 42.64
N LEU A 642 10.24 -55.51 42.53
CA LEU A 642 9.59 -56.28 41.47
C LEU A 642 8.06 -56.36 41.67
N LEU A 643 7.61 -56.40 42.92
CA LEU A 643 6.19 -56.43 43.30
C LEU A 643 5.53 -55.04 43.28
N THR A 644 6.27 -53.97 43.59
CA THR A 644 5.73 -52.59 43.62
C THR A 644 5.80 -51.88 42.27
N SER A 645 6.54 -52.42 41.31
CA SER A 645 6.59 -51.94 39.93
C SER A 645 6.35 -53.07 38.92
N PRO A 646 5.17 -53.69 38.91
CA PRO A 646 4.84 -54.71 37.90
C PRO A 646 4.95 -54.11 36.50
N LYS A 647 5.32 -54.95 35.52
CA LYS A 647 5.31 -54.52 34.11
C LYS A 647 3.90 -54.04 33.78
N PRO A 648 3.71 -52.78 33.32
CA PRO A 648 2.39 -52.30 32.95
C PRO A 648 1.80 -53.23 31.88
N ASN A 649 0.48 -53.44 31.91
CA ASN A 649 -0.16 -54.34 30.97
C ASN A 649 0.08 -53.82 29.55
N GLN A 650 0.38 -54.72 28.60
CA GLN A 650 0.52 -54.34 27.20
C GLN A 650 -0.79 -53.76 26.65
N ASP A 651 -1.90 -54.19 27.26
CA ASP A 651 -3.27 -53.81 26.97
C ASP A 651 -3.68 -52.47 27.63
N ASP A 652 -2.81 -51.79 28.40
CA ASP A 652 -3.12 -50.44 28.91
C ASP A 652 -3.35 -49.42 27.78
N PHE A 653 -2.95 -49.78 26.55
CA PHE A 653 -3.21 -49.05 25.31
C PHE A 653 -3.99 -49.86 24.27
N ASP A 654 -4.24 -51.15 24.49
CA ASP A 654 -5.08 -51.98 23.61
C ASP A 654 -6.48 -52.01 24.24
N PHE A 655 -7.41 -51.27 23.64
CA PHE A 655 -8.81 -51.21 24.06
C PHE A 655 -9.69 -51.84 23.01
#